data_AF-A0AAJ1IG09-F1
#
_entry.id   AF-A0AAJ1IG09-F1
#
_cell.length_a   1.000
_cell.length_b   1.000
_cell.length_c   1.000
_cell.angle_alpha   90.00
_cell.angle_beta   90.00
_cell.angle_gamma   90.00
#
_symmetry.space_group_name_H-M   'P 1'
#
loop_
_entity.id
_entity.type
_entity.pdbx_description
1 polymer ?
#
loop_
_entity_poly.entity_id
_entity_poly.type
_entity_poly.pdbx_seq_one_letter_code
_entity_poly.pdbx_strand_id
1 'polypeptide(L)'
;MSEKIFKLTPTIETRIRRNPLLNLDTFIIPSPYVRDSEIEKDYDHSYIWIEEREILGYMQVYSDAEQKTFHIYKIVVSPFGRSRGIGKAFIHHLADMVPVDAEIYLYLWEKQPDTLEFFKEQGFTLGESIVYRNLVYYLITGTKEKLLNKRDKEKKDLPESAEIGKTRHDARKIVRLLSHMVDSLSAENCDKIVEDINRETTTLINMLNYFRDSRKIMHEVNLRDLILDRIVPFVQASHIKCCLQIKLNTKNATVLGYHENIGRALINIVSNSLDAIEEKGIKGFLKISLAERNDEIILSIRDNGIGISEDLLKKDDSGRPEFVGKTTKHRKAGEGLGTIQIYSTFGSENISIQSSSKGTGWKIRFHHSTVRIDQRYMKMHRRFSEFQDLWEEFNLEKKLTRNEIITYIWQLRKMEIFMFDLILMFSNYNNIRSIYRTILGFFENPGGGKKLREFIYSLKSERVILNDWLFNISKDIKKRKTYLLDTVGDIDLYTGARLKSYGQAFENVIIFTMDPETGNFRASDRKLAEHLDFAQYLGKPRNELLRGEFSGDINNDEKPIALGVWSIDSEEDLLEKLKLIRQAAVKMIEMGIHRKKRLAFYQTTYPNYRRDIDSDKSTTFHEMANCSDEELLRFAREVDDEEFDFLMQVD
;
A
#
# COMPACT_ATOMS: atom_id res chain seq x y z
N MET A 1 -32.14 -6.64 16.63
CA MET A 1 -31.28 -5.58 16.07
C MET A 1 -31.40 -4.26 16.82
N SER A 2 -32.54 -3.96 17.48
CA SER A 2 -32.76 -2.73 18.26
C SER A 2 -31.89 -2.59 19.53
N GLU A 3 -31.33 -3.67 20.06
CA GLU A 3 -30.52 -3.63 21.31
C GLU A 3 -29.16 -2.89 21.18
N LYS A 4 -28.77 -2.47 19.97
CA LYS A 4 -27.46 -1.85 19.71
C LYS A 4 -27.54 -0.38 19.26
N ILE A 5 -28.74 0.16 19.04
CA ILE A 5 -28.97 1.54 18.63
C ILE A 5 -29.37 2.37 19.85
N PHE A 6 -28.64 3.45 20.10
CA PHE A 6 -28.89 4.38 21.21
C PHE A 6 -29.03 5.81 20.69
N LYS A 7 -29.67 6.70 21.45
CA LYS A 7 -29.74 8.13 21.09
C LYS A 7 -28.37 8.79 21.13
N LEU A 8 -28.10 9.64 20.15
CA LEU A 8 -26.97 10.55 20.19
C LEU A 8 -27.25 11.64 21.23
N THR A 9 -26.25 11.97 22.04
CA THR A 9 -26.34 13.08 23.00
C THR A 9 -25.20 14.07 22.76
N PRO A 10 -25.28 15.33 23.23
CA PRO A 10 -24.19 16.29 23.12
C PRO A 10 -22.86 15.78 23.71
N THR A 11 -22.93 15.02 24.81
CA THR A 11 -21.76 14.41 25.46
C THR A 11 -21.14 13.31 24.60
N ILE A 12 -21.96 12.49 23.94
CA ILE A 12 -21.50 11.43 23.03
C ILE A 12 -21.00 12.02 21.71
N GLU A 13 -21.64 13.07 21.17
CA GLU A 13 -21.16 13.78 19.98
C GLU A 13 -19.75 14.33 20.20
N THR A 14 -19.49 14.90 21.39
CA THR A 14 -18.16 15.35 21.78
C THR A 14 -17.16 14.20 21.80
N ARG A 15 -17.57 13.00 22.24
CA ARG A 15 -16.75 11.78 22.20
C ARG A 15 -16.52 11.26 20.78
N ILE A 16 -17.50 11.36 19.89
CA ILE A 16 -17.40 10.99 18.47
C ILE A 16 -16.42 11.90 17.74
N ARG A 17 -16.48 13.23 17.94
CA ARG A 17 -15.52 14.19 17.38
C ARG A 17 -14.07 13.91 17.79
N ARG A 18 -13.89 13.28 18.96
CA ARG A 18 -12.58 12.88 19.50
C ARG A 18 -12.12 11.49 19.05
N ASN A 19 -12.98 10.73 18.38
CA ASN A 19 -12.67 9.38 17.92
C ASN A 19 -12.24 9.42 16.44
N PRO A 20 -10.96 9.20 16.09
CA PRO A 20 -10.50 9.28 14.69
C PRO A 20 -11.15 8.26 13.75
N LEU A 21 -11.77 7.20 14.29
CA LEU A 21 -12.47 6.15 13.53
C LEU A 21 -13.93 6.52 13.21
N LEU A 22 -14.45 7.58 13.84
CA LEU A 22 -15.81 8.10 13.63
C LEU A 22 -15.81 9.59 13.28
N ASN A 23 -14.72 10.30 13.52
CA ASN A 23 -14.45 11.63 13.00
C ASN A 23 -14.00 11.54 11.53
N LEU A 24 -14.72 10.72 10.78
CA LEU A 24 -14.67 10.56 9.33
C LEU A 24 -15.87 11.35 8.80
N ASP A 25 -15.78 12.69 8.73
CA ASP A 25 -16.79 13.45 7.98
C ASP A 25 -16.56 13.08 6.52
N THR A 26 -17.35 12.12 6.11
CA THR A 26 -17.52 11.74 4.74
C THR A 26 -18.20 12.89 4.02
N PHE A 27 -17.41 13.51 3.13
CA PHE A 27 -17.83 14.41 2.05
C PHE A 27 -18.21 15.83 2.49
N ILE A 28 -17.97 16.80 1.60
CA ILE A 28 -18.67 18.08 1.63
C ILE A 28 -20.14 17.71 1.52
N ILE A 29 -20.89 17.86 2.61
CA ILE A 29 -22.34 17.76 2.60
C ILE A 29 -22.84 19.20 2.57
N PRO A 30 -23.80 19.55 1.69
CA PRO A 30 -24.46 20.84 1.74
C PRO A 30 -24.88 21.16 3.17
N SER A 31 -24.75 22.43 3.56
CA SER A 31 -25.19 22.87 4.90
C SER A 31 -26.60 22.32 5.18
N PRO A 32 -26.90 21.85 6.41
CA PRO A 32 -28.22 21.30 6.70
C PRO A 32 -29.33 22.32 6.37
N TYR A 33 -29.00 23.61 6.48
CA TYR A 33 -29.88 24.75 6.24
C TYR A 33 -30.06 25.14 4.75
N VAL A 34 -29.54 24.35 3.79
CA VAL A 34 -29.65 24.70 2.35
C VAL A 34 -31.09 24.62 1.84
N ARG A 35 -31.86 23.61 2.27
CA ARG A 35 -33.27 23.43 1.86
C ARG A 35 -34.22 24.22 2.76
N ASP A 36 -33.94 24.22 4.05
CA ASP A 36 -34.80 24.76 5.09
C ASP A 36 -33.94 25.38 6.19
N SER A 37 -34.10 26.69 6.40
CA SER A 37 -33.33 27.44 7.39
C SER A 37 -33.82 27.27 8.82
N GLU A 38 -35.03 26.73 9.02
CA GLU A 38 -35.68 26.61 10.32
C GLU A 38 -35.50 25.22 10.97
N ILE A 39 -34.86 24.27 10.26
CA ILE A 39 -34.57 22.96 10.86
C ILE A 39 -33.52 23.09 11.96
N GLU A 40 -33.69 22.33 13.03
CA GLU A 40 -32.73 22.26 14.13
C GLU A 40 -32.17 20.84 14.25
N LYS A 41 -31.02 20.72 14.94
CA LYS A 41 -30.44 19.40 15.17
C LYS A 41 -31.36 18.62 16.10
N ASP A 42 -31.78 17.44 15.65
CA ASP A 42 -32.70 16.57 16.36
C ASP A 42 -31.94 15.43 17.06
N TYR A 43 -31.69 15.59 18.36
CA TYR A 43 -31.04 14.53 19.16
C TYR A 43 -31.98 13.34 19.46
N ASP A 44 -33.30 13.52 19.37
CA ASP A 44 -34.26 12.45 19.58
C ASP A 44 -34.31 11.46 18.42
N HIS A 45 -33.98 11.95 17.22
CA HIS A 45 -33.90 11.18 15.98
C HIS A 45 -32.46 10.98 15.46
N SER A 46 -31.46 11.43 16.22
CA SER A 46 -30.05 11.12 15.98
C SER A 46 -29.62 9.91 16.82
N TYR A 47 -28.84 9.01 16.22
CA TYR A 47 -28.50 7.73 16.86
C TYR A 47 -27.02 7.38 16.78
N ILE A 48 -26.62 6.45 17.64
CA ILE A 48 -25.30 5.82 17.67
C ILE A 48 -25.48 4.30 17.70
N TRP A 49 -24.51 3.59 17.15
CA TRP A 49 -24.42 2.14 17.27
C TRP A 49 -23.32 1.82 18.27
N ILE A 50 -23.67 1.17 19.38
CA ILE A 50 -22.70 0.73 20.38
C ILE A 50 -22.66 -0.79 20.41
N GLU A 51 -21.45 -1.33 20.35
CA GLU A 51 -21.20 -2.76 20.48
C GLU A 51 -19.90 -2.97 21.25
N GLU A 52 -19.89 -3.89 22.22
CA GLU A 52 -18.72 -4.14 23.09
C GLU A 52 -18.15 -2.86 23.75
N ARG A 53 -19.02 -1.88 24.05
CA ARG A 53 -18.69 -0.54 24.60
C ARG A 53 -17.92 0.39 23.65
N GLU A 54 -17.76 0.03 22.39
CA GLU A 54 -17.26 0.90 21.33
C GLU A 54 -18.41 1.48 20.50
N ILE A 55 -18.28 2.74 20.07
CA ILE A 55 -19.19 3.33 19.11
C ILE A 55 -18.71 2.90 17.72
N LEU A 56 -19.52 2.18 16.96
CA LEU A 56 -19.18 1.69 15.62
C LEU A 56 -19.85 2.49 14.50
N GLY A 57 -20.74 3.41 14.82
CA GLY A 57 -21.33 4.33 13.86
C GLY A 57 -22.23 5.34 14.53
N TYR A 58 -22.56 6.41 13.81
CA TYR A 58 -23.56 7.38 14.23
C TYR A 58 -24.34 7.91 13.02
N MET A 59 -25.55 8.37 13.31
CA MET A 59 -26.40 9.11 12.40
C MET A 59 -26.82 10.42 13.06
N GLN A 60 -26.69 11.51 12.31
CA GLN A 60 -27.08 12.85 12.74
C GLN A 60 -28.23 13.34 11.87
N VAL A 61 -29.32 13.72 12.52
CA VAL A 61 -30.58 14.16 11.90
C VAL A 61 -30.90 15.59 12.31
N TYR A 62 -31.49 16.34 11.39
CA TYR A 62 -32.12 17.64 11.65
C TYR A 62 -33.60 17.54 11.30
N SER A 63 -34.46 18.24 12.03
CA SER A 63 -35.91 18.25 11.77
C SER A 63 -36.49 19.65 11.95
N ASP A 64 -37.62 19.90 11.32
CA ASP A 64 -38.44 21.09 11.53
C ASP A 64 -39.21 20.99 12.85
N ALA A 65 -39.66 22.14 13.37
CA ALA A 65 -40.40 22.21 14.64
C ALA A 65 -41.72 21.39 14.62
N GLU A 66 -42.32 21.20 13.44
CA GLU A 66 -43.56 20.43 13.27
C GLU A 66 -43.31 18.92 13.06
N GLN A 67 -42.05 18.49 13.01
CA GLN A 67 -41.64 17.10 12.73
C GLN A 67 -42.25 16.51 11.45
N LYS A 68 -42.38 17.34 10.41
CA LYS A 68 -42.85 16.91 9.08
C LYS A 68 -41.70 16.49 8.17
N THR A 69 -40.49 16.94 8.46
CA THR A 69 -39.30 16.72 7.65
C THR A 69 -38.11 16.32 8.51
N PHE A 70 -37.34 15.34 8.03
CA PHE A 70 -36.16 14.82 8.71
C PHE A 70 -35.00 14.74 7.73
N HIS A 71 -34.04 15.64 7.88
CA HIS A 71 -32.80 15.65 7.12
C HIS A 71 -31.78 14.72 7.78
N ILE A 72 -31.45 13.61 7.14
CA ILE A 72 -30.27 12.81 7.50
C ILE A 72 -29.03 13.57 7.04
N TYR A 73 -28.47 14.38 7.94
CA TYR A 73 -27.29 15.18 7.65
C TYR A 73 -26.02 14.34 7.54
N LYS A 74 -25.86 13.33 8.41
CA LYS A 74 -24.69 12.42 8.37
C LYS A 74 -25.08 11.01 8.73
N ILE A 75 -24.52 10.05 8.01
CA ILE A 75 -24.41 8.65 8.44
C ILE A 75 -22.94 8.26 8.32
N VAL A 76 -22.32 7.99 9.46
CA VAL A 76 -20.93 7.51 9.50
C VAL A 76 -20.90 6.16 10.16
N VAL A 77 -20.37 5.18 9.43
CA VAL A 77 -20.13 3.83 9.95
C VAL A 77 -18.63 3.61 9.95
N SER A 78 -18.11 3.28 11.14
CA SER A 78 -16.72 2.85 11.30
C SER A 78 -16.39 1.75 10.29
N PRO A 79 -15.19 1.74 9.69
CA PRO A 79 -14.73 0.64 8.86
C PRO A 79 -14.97 -0.75 9.50
N PHE A 80 -14.91 -0.84 10.84
CA PHE A 80 -15.12 -2.07 11.62
C PHE A 80 -16.59 -2.54 11.70
N GLY A 81 -17.55 -1.69 11.32
CA GLY A 81 -18.99 -1.97 11.35
C GLY A 81 -19.66 -2.08 9.98
N ARG A 82 -18.92 -1.85 8.87
CA ARG A 82 -19.49 -1.75 7.50
C ARG A 82 -20.07 -3.06 6.95
N SER A 83 -19.70 -4.22 7.49
CA SER A 83 -20.31 -5.53 7.14
C SER A 83 -21.55 -5.86 7.98
N ARG A 84 -21.82 -5.11 9.05
CA ARG A 84 -22.89 -5.42 10.03
C ARG A 84 -24.25 -4.80 9.69
N GLY A 85 -24.38 -4.14 8.54
CA GLY A 85 -25.62 -3.52 8.10
C GLY A 85 -26.04 -2.28 8.92
N ILE A 86 -25.11 -1.64 9.62
CA ILE A 86 -25.39 -0.52 10.55
C ILE A 86 -26.11 0.63 9.86
N GLY A 87 -25.68 1.05 8.66
CA GLY A 87 -26.32 2.13 7.92
C GLY A 87 -27.78 1.81 7.56
N LYS A 88 -28.04 0.58 7.10
CA LYS A 88 -29.41 0.08 6.85
C LYS A 88 -30.24 0.08 8.13
N ALA A 89 -29.66 -0.37 9.24
CA ALA A 89 -30.34 -0.41 10.52
C ALA A 89 -30.71 1.00 11.05
N PHE A 90 -29.84 1.99 10.88
CA PHE A 90 -30.15 3.38 11.23
C PHE A 90 -31.32 3.94 10.41
N ILE A 91 -31.31 3.73 9.10
CA ILE A 91 -32.38 4.22 8.20
C ILE A 91 -33.73 3.63 8.60
N HIS A 92 -33.80 2.31 8.82
CA HIS A 92 -35.05 1.67 9.23
C HIS A 92 -35.48 2.10 10.64
N HIS A 93 -34.54 2.26 11.57
CA HIS A 93 -34.87 2.71 12.92
C HIS A 93 -35.43 4.14 12.91
N LEU A 94 -34.85 5.05 12.11
CA LEU A 94 -35.41 6.38 11.91
C LEU A 94 -36.82 6.31 11.31
N ALA A 95 -37.00 5.53 10.24
CA ALA A 95 -38.29 5.36 9.59
C ALA A 95 -39.37 4.84 10.57
N ASP A 96 -39.01 3.92 11.48
CA ASP A 96 -39.92 3.41 12.52
C ASP A 96 -40.33 4.51 13.52
N MET A 97 -39.44 5.46 13.83
CA MET A 97 -39.64 6.50 14.86
C MET A 97 -40.32 7.78 14.37
N VAL A 98 -40.24 8.09 13.06
CA VAL A 98 -40.87 9.30 12.51
C VAL A 98 -42.39 9.11 12.26
N PRO A 99 -43.17 10.21 12.18
CA PRO A 99 -44.58 10.18 11.75
C PRO A 99 -44.77 9.56 10.36
N VAL A 100 -45.97 9.04 10.09
CA VAL A 100 -46.28 8.32 8.84
C VAL A 100 -46.13 9.21 7.61
N ASP A 101 -46.57 10.47 7.73
CA ASP A 101 -46.56 11.46 6.65
C ASP A 101 -45.27 12.28 6.59
N ALA A 102 -44.28 11.95 7.42
CA ALA A 102 -43.02 12.68 7.46
C ALA A 102 -42.10 12.32 6.29
N GLU A 103 -41.45 13.34 5.71
CA GLU A 103 -40.46 13.18 4.65
C GLU A 103 -39.05 13.06 5.24
N ILE A 104 -38.33 12.00 4.89
CA ILE A 104 -36.91 11.85 5.22
C ILE A 104 -36.10 12.18 3.98
N TYR A 105 -35.07 13.03 4.08
CA TYR A 105 -34.24 13.39 2.94
C TYR A 105 -32.75 13.49 3.28
N LEU A 106 -31.90 13.43 2.24
CA LEU A 106 -30.47 13.69 2.33
C LEU A 106 -29.89 14.12 0.98
N TYR A 107 -28.68 14.68 1.03
CA TYR A 107 -27.90 15.04 -0.16
C TYR A 107 -26.82 14.00 -0.46
N LEU A 108 -26.72 13.62 -1.73
CA LEU A 108 -25.67 12.73 -2.24
C LEU A 108 -24.90 13.40 -3.38
N TRP A 109 -23.58 13.39 -3.31
CA TRP A 109 -22.75 13.96 -4.38
C TRP A 109 -22.88 13.15 -5.67
N GLU A 110 -23.01 13.80 -6.83
CA GLU A 110 -23.27 13.12 -8.11
C GLU A 110 -22.20 12.09 -8.51
N LYS A 111 -20.96 12.27 -8.03
CA LYS A 111 -19.82 11.37 -8.29
C LYS A 111 -19.83 10.12 -7.40
N GLN A 112 -20.94 9.82 -6.73
CA GLN A 112 -21.10 8.65 -5.84
C GLN A 112 -22.21 7.68 -6.30
N PRO A 113 -22.09 7.07 -7.49
CA PRO A 113 -23.14 6.21 -8.05
C PRO A 113 -23.48 5.01 -7.15
N ASP A 114 -22.48 4.34 -6.56
CA ASP A 114 -22.72 3.18 -5.67
C ASP A 114 -23.50 3.57 -4.40
N THR A 115 -23.23 4.76 -3.85
CA THR A 115 -23.92 5.25 -2.65
C THR A 115 -25.37 5.60 -3.00
N LEU A 116 -25.60 6.21 -4.16
CA LEU A 116 -26.93 6.49 -4.67
C LEU A 116 -27.74 5.20 -4.89
N GLU A 117 -27.12 4.16 -5.45
CA GLU A 117 -27.75 2.87 -5.65
C GLU A 117 -28.16 2.22 -4.31
N PHE A 118 -27.28 2.24 -3.30
CA PHE A 118 -27.59 1.77 -1.95
C PHE A 118 -28.83 2.44 -1.34
N PHE A 119 -28.95 3.77 -1.42
CA PHE A 119 -30.12 4.48 -0.88
C PHE A 119 -31.40 4.20 -1.69
N LYS A 120 -31.30 4.08 -3.01
CA LYS A 120 -32.43 3.63 -3.86
C LYS A 120 -32.90 2.22 -3.49
N GLU A 121 -31.98 1.32 -3.20
CA GLU A 121 -32.29 -0.02 -2.69
C GLU A 121 -33.06 0.05 -1.36
N GLN A 122 -32.75 1.00 -0.47
CA GLN A 122 -33.47 1.19 0.80
C GLN A 122 -34.85 1.85 0.65
N GLY A 123 -35.21 2.35 -0.54
CA GLY A 123 -36.53 2.95 -0.81
C GLY A 123 -36.51 4.47 -0.98
N PHE A 124 -35.34 5.11 -1.02
CA PHE A 124 -35.23 6.52 -1.38
C PHE A 124 -35.47 6.74 -2.89
N THR A 125 -36.11 7.85 -3.22
CA THR A 125 -36.36 8.33 -4.57
C THR A 125 -35.44 9.49 -4.91
N LEU A 126 -34.92 9.49 -6.14
CA LEU A 126 -34.10 10.58 -6.66
C LEU A 126 -34.99 11.80 -6.95
N GLY A 127 -34.66 12.94 -6.36
CA GLY A 127 -35.32 14.22 -6.59
C GLY A 127 -34.43 15.18 -7.40
N GLU A 128 -34.56 16.47 -7.12
CA GLU A 128 -33.83 17.54 -7.80
C GLU A 128 -32.34 17.54 -7.44
N SER A 129 -31.51 18.13 -8.31
CA SER A 129 -30.10 18.39 -8.00
C SER A 129 -29.90 19.84 -7.56
N ILE A 130 -28.92 20.04 -6.68
CA ILE A 130 -28.46 21.36 -6.24
C ILE A 130 -26.97 21.52 -6.54
N VAL A 131 -26.54 22.75 -6.76
CA VAL A 131 -25.12 23.10 -6.83
C VAL A 131 -24.72 23.73 -5.51
N TYR A 132 -23.75 23.15 -4.84
CA TYR A 132 -23.17 23.69 -3.61
C TYR A 132 -21.65 23.70 -3.74
N ARG A 133 -21.05 24.91 -3.70
CA ARG A 133 -19.59 25.11 -3.84
C ARG A 133 -18.99 24.48 -5.11
N ASN A 134 -19.63 24.69 -6.26
CA ASN A 134 -19.27 24.11 -7.56
C ASN A 134 -19.31 22.57 -7.63
N LEU A 135 -19.98 21.92 -6.68
CA LEU A 135 -20.26 20.48 -6.69
C LEU A 135 -21.77 20.25 -6.84
N VAL A 136 -22.14 19.25 -7.64
CA VAL A 136 -23.55 18.89 -7.90
C VAL A 136 -23.99 17.77 -6.95
N TYR A 137 -25.05 18.00 -6.19
CA TYR A 137 -25.63 17.02 -5.27
C TYR A 137 -27.04 16.67 -5.69
N TYR A 138 -27.38 15.39 -5.62
CA TYR A 138 -28.75 14.90 -5.72
C TYR A 138 -29.43 14.99 -4.35
N LEU A 139 -30.60 15.64 -4.31
CA LEU A 139 -31.54 15.50 -3.22
C LEU A 139 -32.26 14.16 -3.38
N ILE A 140 -32.22 13.31 -2.36
CA ILE A 140 -32.97 12.06 -2.34
C ILE A 140 -33.93 12.06 -1.15
N THR A 141 -35.15 11.57 -1.37
CA THR A 141 -36.25 11.61 -0.39
C THR A 141 -36.85 10.23 -0.17
N GLY A 142 -37.43 9.97 1.00
CA GLY A 142 -38.07 8.71 1.36
C GLY A 142 -39.18 8.95 2.38
N THR A 143 -40.17 8.06 2.38
CA THR A 143 -41.27 8.06 3.37
C THR A 143 -41.20 6.79 4.21
N LYS A 144 -41.79 6.83 5.40
CA LYS A 144 -41.84 5.68 6.32
C LYS A 144 -42.27 4.38 5.63
N GLU A 145 -43.37 4.44 4.86
CA GLU A 145 -43.90 3.29 4.14
C GLU A 145 -42.90 2.70 3.14
N LYS A 146 -42.27 3.53 2.30
CA LYS A 146 -41.31 3.08 1.28
C LYS A 146 -40.05 2.50 1.90
N LEU A 147 -39.57 3.07 3.00
CA LEU A 147 -38.36 2.63 3.70
C LEU A 147 -38.58 1.31 4.47
N LEU A 148 -39.81 1.01 4.90
CA LEU A 148 -40.12 -0.22 5.65
C LEU A 148 -40.61 -1.37 4.76
N ASN A 149 -41.25 -1.09 3.62
CA ASN A 149 -41.80 -2.11 2.70
C ASN A 149 -40.75 -3.03 2.04
N LYS A 150 -39.46 -2.66 2.05
CA LYS A 150 -38.38 -3.48 1.48
C LYS A 150 -37.64 -4.37 2.50
N ARG A 151 -38.29 -4.73 3.62
CA ARG A 151 -37.70 -5.58 4.69
C ARG A 151 -37.24 -6.98 4.21
N ASP A 152 -37.85 -7.54 3.14
CA ASP A 152 -37.79 -8.98 2.83
C ASP A 152 -36.91 -9.41 1.63
N LYS A 153 -35.63 -9.01 1.59
CA LYS A 153 -34.64 -9.79 0.81
C LYS A 153 -33.44 -10.19 1.68
N GLU A 154 -33.19 -11.49 1.65
CA GLU A 154 -32.45 -12.32 2.59
C GLU A 154 -31.03 -11.86 2.95
N LYS A 155 -30.65 -12.16 4.20
CA LYS A 155 -29.26 -12.30 4.63
C LYS A 155 -28.63 -13.51 3.94
N LYS A 156 -27.58 -13.29 3.15
CA LYS A 156 -26.52 -14.28 2.96
C LYS A 156 -25.39 -13.92 3.92
N ASP A 157 -25.19 -14.74 4.94
CA ASP A 157 -23.94 -14.71 5.71
C ASP A 157 -22.81 -15.12 4.74
N LEU A 158 -21.95 -14.16 4.43
CA LEU A 158 -20.78 -14.35 3.57
C LEU A 158 -19.59 -14.80 4.45
N PRO A 159 -18.80 -15.78 4.01
CA PRO A 159 -17.62 -16.24 4.74
C PRO A 159 -16.54 -15.15 4.83
N GLU A 160 -15.68 -15.23 5.85
CA GLU A 160 -14.54 -14.33 6.15
C GLU A 160 -13.63 -14.01 4.94
N SER A 161 -13.61 -14.84 3.90
CA SER A 161 -12.87 -14.59 2.66
C SER A 161 -13.42 -13.41 1.82
N ALA A 162 -14.65 -12.95 2.09
CA ALA A 162 -15.28 -11.81 1.41
C ALA A 162 -14.83 -10.43 1.91
N GLU A 163 -14.22 -10.33 3.10
CA GLU A 163 -13.74 -9.06 3.65
C GLU A 163 -12.54 -8.47 2.86
N ILE A 164 -11.76 -9.33 2.20
CA ILE A 164 -10.57 -8.95 1.41
C ILE A 164 -10.99 -8.22 0.12
N GLY A 165 -12.01 -8.74 -0.57
CA GLY A 165 -12.59 -8.11 -1.75
C GLY A 165 -13.23 -6.77 -1.40
N LYS A 166 -13.94 -6.70 -0.27
CA LYS A 166 -14.64 -5.52 0.21
C LYS A 166 -13.71 -4.39 0.67
N THR A 167 -12.66 -4.70 1.44
CA THR A 167 -11.71 -3.68 1.92
C THR A 167 -10.89 -3.09 0.78
N ARG A 168 -10.51 -3.92 -0.21
CA ARG A 168 -9.84 -3.46 -1.43
C ARG A 168 -10.77 -2.62 -2.31
N HIS A 169 -12.04 -3.01 -2.39
CA HIS A 169 -13.08 -2.24 -3.08
C HIS A 169 -13.29 -0.88 -2.41
N ASP A 170 -13.39 -0.83 -1.08
CA ASP A 170 -13.54 0.40 -0.29
C ASP A 170 -12.32 1.31 -0.43
N ALA A 171 -11.09 0.78 -0.37
CA ALA A 171 -9.88 1.56 -0.59
C ALA A 171 -9.82 2.13 -2.02
N ARG A 172 -10.19 1.34 -3.04
CA ARG A 172 -10.31 1.83 -4.43
C ARG A 172 -11.39 2.89 -4.57
N LYS A 173 -12.51 2.77 -3.84
CA LYS A 173 -13.57 3.78 -3.81
C LYS A 173 -13.04 5.11 -3.26
N ILE A 174 -12.31 5.09 -2.14
CA ILE A 174 -11.66 6.29 -1.57
C ILE A 174 -10.65 6.90 -2.55
N VAL A 175 -9.81 6.10 -3.21
CA VAL A 175 -8.84 6.60 -4.20
C VAL A 175 -9.54 7.27 -5.40
N ARG A 176 -10.60 6.66 -5.95
CA ARG A 176 -11.39 7.28 -7.03
C ARG A 176 -12.03 8.59 -6.59
N LEU A 177 -12.53 8.64 -5.35
CA LEU A 177 -13.12 9.85 -4.77
C LEU A 177 -12.08 10.96 -4.61
N LEU A 178 -10.88 10.63 -4.10
CA LEU A 178 -9.76 11.57 -4.03
C LEU A 178 -9.40 12.14 -5.41
N SER A 179 -9.39 11.30 -6.44
CA SER A 179 -9.18 11.75 -7.83
C SER A 179 -10.26 12.75 -8.26
N HIS A 180 -11.54 12.46 -8.03
CA HIS A 180 -12.63 13.36 -8.38
C HIS A 180 -12.61 14.68 -7.58
N MET A 181 -12.15 14.66 -6.33
CA MET A 181 -11.93 15.87 -5.53
C MET A 181 -10.81 16.73 -6.14
N VAL A 182 -9.71 16.11 -6.56
CA VAL A 182 -8.62 16.79 -7.27
C VAL A 182 -9.11 17.39 -8.59
N ASP A 183 -9.93 16.67 -9.35
CA ASP A 183 -10.50 17.17 -10.60
C ASP A 183 -11.48 18.35 -10.38
N SER A 184 -12.08 18.44 -9.20
CA SER A 184 -13.05 19.49 -8.83
C SER A 184 -12.40 20.69 -8.11
N LEU A 185 -11.07 20.70 -8.00
CA LEU A 185 -10.31 21.81 -7.40
C LEU A 185 -10.51 23.09 -8.21
N SER A 186 -10.93 24.14 -7.51
CA SER A 186 -11.05 25.50 -8.00
C SER A 186 -10.50 26.47 -6.95
N ALA A 187 -10.21 27.70 -7.35
CA ALA A 187 -9.71 28.73 -6.43
C ALA A 187 -10.65 29.00 -5.24
N GLU A 188 -11.96 28.76 -5.40
CA GLU A 188 -12.99 29.04 -4.38
C GLU A 188 -13.18 27.89 -3.37
N ASN A 189 -12.80 26.66 -3.70
CA ASN A 189 -13.01 25.47 -2.85
C ASN A 189 -11.70 24.75 -2.46
N CYS A 190 -10.53 25.29 -2.84
CA CYS A 190 -9.21 24.69 -2.66
C CYS A 190 -8.92 24.28 -1.22
N ASP A 191 -9.01 25.22 -0.26
CA ASP A 191 -8.65 24.95 1.13
C ASP A 191 -9.49 23.82 1.73
N LYS A 192 -10.79 23.78 1.41
CA LYS A 192 -11.70 22.76 1.91
C LYS A 192 -11.44 21.40 1.26
N ILE A 193 -11.24 21.37 -0.06
CA ILE A 193 -10.92 20.13 -0.78
C ILE A 193 -9.57 19.56 -0.32
N VAL A 194 -8.57 20.40 -0.08
CA VAL A 194 -7.25 19.96 0.42
C VAL A 194 -7.35 19.39 1.84
N GLU A 195 -8.10 20.02 2.74
CA GLU A 195 -8.40 19.45 4.07
C GLU A 195 -9.08 18.08 3.96
N ASP A 196 -10.06 17.95 3.07
CA ASP A 196 -10.81 16.72 2.87
C ASP A 196 -9.94 15.62 2.24
N ILE A 197 -9.09 15.95 1.27
CA ILE A 197 -8.09 15.02 0.70
C ILE A 197 -7.17 14.49 1.78
N ASN A 198 -6.62 15.37 2.62
CA ASN A 198 -5.73 14.96 3.72
C ASN A 198 -6.45 14.04 4.71
N ARG A 199 -7.70 14.33 5.03
CA ARG A 199 -8.53 13.50 5.92
C ARG A 199 -8.85 12.13 5.33
N GLU A 200 -9.27 12.07 4.07
CA GLU A 200 -9.58 10.82 3.37
C GLU A 200 -8.31 9.97 3.18
N THR A 201 -7.16 10.61 2.96
CA THR A 201 -5.86 9.94 2.95
C THR A 201 -5.54 9.30 4.30
N THR A 202 -5.73 10.02 5.41
CA THR A 202 -5.56 9.47 6.77
C THR A 202 -6.54 8.31 7.04
N THR A 203 -7.78 8.41 6.55
CA THR A 203 -8.79 7.35 6.66
C THR A 203 -8.37 6.09 5.92
N LEU A 204 -7.88 6.25 4.69
CA LEU A 204 -7.35 5.18 3.87
C LEU A 204 -6.15 4.52 4.56
N ILE A 205 -5.21 5.31 5.10
CA ILE A 205 -4.05 4.80 5.84
C ILE A 205 -4.49 3.99 7.07
N ASN A 206 -5.43 4.49 7.87
CA ASN A 206 -5.95 3.78 9.04
C ASN A 206 -6.67 2.47 8.64
N MET A 207 -7.44 2.48 7.55
CA MET A 207 -8.10 1.29 7.02
C MET A 207 -7.06 0.25 6.55
N LEU A 208 -6.00 0.68 5.87
CA LEU A 208 -4.91 -0.20 5.44
C LEU A 208 -4.10 -0.75 6.62
N ASN A 209 -3.81 0.06 7.64
CA ASN A 209 -3.12 -0.38 8.85
C ASN A 209 -3.96 -1.41 9.61
N TYR A 210 -5.27 -1.18 9.77
CA TYR A 210 -6.16 -2.19 10.33
C TYR A 210 -6.19 -3.48 9.52
N PHE A 211 -6.26 -3.41 8.19
CA PHE A 211 -6.22 -4.60 7.35
C PHE A 211 -4.93 -5.42 7.55
N ARG A 212 -3.80 -4.75 7.79
CA ARG A 212 -2.53 -5.41 8.11
C ARG A 212 -2.60 -6.06 9.49
N ASP A 213 -3.14 -5.35 10.48
CA ASP A 213 -3.27 -5.83 11.85
C ASP A 213 -4.27 -6.98 12.02
N SER A 214 -5.42 -6.94 11.33
CA SER A 214 -6.43 -8.02 11.34
C SER A 214 -5.91 -9.32 10.75
N ARG A 215 -4.93 -9.21 9.84
CA ARG A 215 -4.20 -10.36 9.27
C ARG A 215 -3.06 -10.85 10.17
N LYS A 216 -2.89 -10.28 11.37
CA LYS A 216 -1.72 -10.49 12.25
C LYS A 216 -0.40 -10.29 11.49
N ILE A 217 -0.37 -9.33 10.56
CA ILE A 217 0.83 -8.95 9.82
C ILE A 217 1.47 -7.77 10.55
N MET A 218 2.52 -8.03 11.31
CA MET A 218 3.32 -6.95 11.89
C MET A 218 3.88 -6.04 10.80
N HIS A 219 3.89 -4.74 11.06
CA HIS A 219 4.35 -3.74 10.10
C HIS A 219 5.14 -2.60 10.72
N GLU A 220 5.77 -1.80 9.84
CA GLU A 220 6.40 -0.54 10.24
C GLU A 220 5.37 0.39 10.87
N VAL A 221 5.67 0.82 12.09
CA VAL A 221 4.94 1.81 12.86
C VAL A 221 5.92 2.90 13.23
N ASN A 222 5.74 4.10 12.68
CA ASN A 222 6.50 5.26 13.10
C ASN A 222 5.95 5.74 14.46
N LEU A 223 6.73 5.52 15.53
CA LEU A 223 6.31 5.91 16.88
C LEU A 223 6.20 7.43 17.04
N ARG A 224 6.99 8.22 16.30
CA ARG A 224 6.86 9.69 16.32
C ARG A 224 5.47 10.08 15.81
N ASP A 225 5.09 9.56 14.65
CA ASP A 225 3.79 9.88 14.02
C ASP A 225 2.65 9.38 14.90
N LEU A 226 2.74 8.14 15.40
CA LEU A 226 1.74 7.58 16.31
C LEU A 226 1.53 8.42 17.58
N ILE A 227 2.61 8.96 18.17
CA ILE A 227 2.53 9.85 19.34
C ILE A 227 1.84 11.16 18.96
N LEU A 228 2.24 11.77 17.84
CA LEU A 228 1.69 13.06 17.40
C LEU A 228 0.22 12.95 16.96
N ASP A 229 -0.16 11.87 16.29
CA ASP A 229 -1.47 11.72 15.67
C ASP A 229 -2.52 11.13 16.62
N ARG A 230 -2.10 10.31 17.60
CA ARG A 230 -3.04 9.68 18.54
C ARG A 230 -2.92 10.18 19.97
N ILE A 231 -1.71 10.37 20.46
CA ILE A 231 -1.49 10.66 21.89
C ILE A 231 -1.65 12.15 22.19
N VAL A 232 -1.09 13.03 21.38
CA VAL A 232 -1.24 14.48 21.56
C VAL A 232 -2.71 14.89 21.55
N PRO A 233 -3.54 14.50 20.54
CA PRO A 233 -4.93 14.89 20.52
C PRO A 233 -5.72 14.27 21.68
N PHE A 234 -5.38 13.05 22.10
CA PHE A 234 -6.02 12.40 23.25
C PHE A 234 -5.78 13.17 24.55
N VAL A 235 -4.55 13.62 24.82
CA VAL A 235 -4.23 14.42 26.02
C VAL A 235 -4.90 15.80 25.94
N GLN A 236 -4.86 16.46 24.78
CA GLN A 236 -5.49 17.77 24.58
C GLN A 236 -7.02 17.71 24.74
N ALA A 237 -7.64 16.59 24.39
CA ALA A 237 -9.08 16.38 24.52
C ALA A 237 -9.53 16.01 25.94
N SER A 238 -8.60 15.71 26.86
CA SER A 238 -8.94 15.37 28.24
C SER A 238 -9.46 16.57 29.03
N HIS A 239 -10.39 16.36 29.95
CA HIS A 239 -10.84 17.40 30.89
C HIS A 239 -9.79 17.69 31.98
N ILE A 240 -8.78 16.84 32.11
CA ILE A 240 -7.72 16.93 33.12
C ILE A 240 -6.66 17.92 32.64
N LYS A 241 -6.44 18.99 33.42
CA LYS A 241 -5.44 20.03 33.11
C LYS A 241 -4.03 19.45 33.26
N CYS A 242 -3.43 19.04 32.14
CA CYS A 242 -2.10 18.44 32.08
C CYS A 242 -1.19 19.20 31.09
N CYS A 243 0.02 19.52 31.54
CA CYS A 243 1.08 20.03 30.67
C CYS A 243 1.81 18.85 30.01
N LEU A 244 1.75 18.78 28.67
CA LEU A 244 2.41 17.75 27.89
C LEU A 244 3.77 18.23 27.39
N GLN A 245 4.84 17.54 27.78
CA GLN A 245 6.19 17.76 27.25
C GLN A 245 6.61 16.58 26.36
N ILE A 246 6.91 16.86 25.09
CA ILE A 246 7.39 15.86 24.13
C ILE A 246 8.88 16.10 23.81
N LYS A 247 9.71 15.06 23.89
CA LYS A 247 11.12 15.07 23.47
C LYS A 247 11.40 13.91 22.51
N LEU A 248 11.61 14.20 21.23
CA LEU A 248 11.80 13.20 20.18
C LEU A 248 13.24 13.21 19.70
N ASN A 249 14.13 12.60 20.47
CA ASN A 249 15.58 12.57 20.22
C ASN A 249 15.97 11.29 19.46
N THR A 250 15.44 11.11 18.26
CA THR A 250 15.82 10.02 17.34
C THR A 250 15.67 10.47 15.89
N LYS A 251 16.55 9.95 15.01
CA LYS A 251 16.44 10.12 13.55
C LYS A 251 15.51 9.08 12.91
N ASN A 252 15.41 7.88 13.49
CA ASN A 252 14.53 6.82 13.04
C ASN A 252 13.65 6.31 14.21
N ALA A 253 12.35 6.55 14.13
CA ALA A 253 11.37 6.19 15.16
C ALA A 253 10.52 4.97 14.77
N THR A 254 10.90 4.27 13.70
CA THR A 254 10.09 3.18 13.13
C THR A 254 10.38 1.86 13.83
N VAL A 255 9.32 1.19 14.29
CA VAL A 255 9.37 -0.14 14.93
C VAL A 255 8.46 -1.12 14.21
N LEU A 256 8.70 -2.42 14.36
CA LEU A 256 7.79 -3.45 13.85
C LEU A 256 6.74 -3.78 14.91
N GLY A 257 5.47 -3.71 14.55
CA GLY A 257 4.37 -4.12 15.42
C GLY A 257 3.02 -3.96 14.77
N TYR A 258 1.98 -4.11 15.57
CA TYR A 258 0.62 -3.83 15.15
C TYR A 258 0.31 -2.38 15.47
N HIS A 259 0.12 -1.54 14.46
CA HIS A 259 -0.08 -0.10 14.65
C HIS A 259 -1.23 0.19 15.63
N GLU A 260 -2.34 -0.54 15.47
CA GLU A 260 -3.51 -0.39 16.33
C GLU A 260 -3.25 -0.88 17.75
N ASN A 261 -2.58 -2.03 17.93
CA ASN A 261 -2.32 -2.54 19.28
C ASN A 261 -1.35 -1.64 20.03
N ILE A 262 -0.27 -1.18 19.36
CA ILE A 262 0.67 -0.21 19.94
C ILE A 262 -0.08 1.07 20.29
N GLY A 263 -0.86 1.63 19.36
CA GLY A 263 -1.65 2.84 19.62
C GLY A 263 -2.61 2.69 20.79
N ARG A 264 -3.34 1.57 20.88
CA ARG A 264 -4.26 1.26 21.98
C ARG A 264 -3.52 1.12 23.31
N ALA A 265 -2.39 0.43 23.34
CA ALA A 265 -1.57 0.28 24.53
C ALA A 265 -1.02 1.62 25.02
N LEU A 266 -0.56 2.50 24.11
CA LEU A 266 -0.10 3.84 24.47
C LEU A 266 -1.24 4.72 25.02
N ILE A 267 -2.43 4.68 24.42
CA ILE A 267 -3.62 5.38 24.95
C ILE A 267 -3.93 4.88 26.37
N ASN A 268 -3.87 3.57 26.61
CA ASN A 268 -4.13 3.01 27.94
C ASN A 268 -3.11 3.50 28.99
N ILE A 269 -1.82 3.59 28.63
CA ILE A 269 -0.79 4.13 29.54
C ILE A 269 -1.10 5.60 29.86
N VAL A 270 -1.39 6.40 28.83
CA VAL A 270 -1.65 7.84 28.97
C VAL A 270 -2.94 8.10 29.75
N SER A 271 -4.00 7.32 29.51
CA SER A 271 -5.23 7.40 30.28
C SER A 271 -4.99 7.09 31.76
N ASN A 272 -4.21 6.06 32.07
CA ASN A 272 -3.85 5.74 33.45
C ASN A 272 -3.03 6.85 34.12
N SER A 273 -2.09 7.45 33.37
CA SER A 273 -1.33 8.61 33.85
C SER A 273 -2.22 9.83 34.13
N LEU A 274 -3.20 10.11 33.29
CA LEU A 274 -4.14 11.22 33.49
C LEU A 274 -5.04 10.98 34.71
N ASP A 275 -5.60 9.79 34.85
CA ASP A 275 -6.44 9.44 36.02
C ASP A 275 -5.65 9.56 37.33
N ALA A 276 -4.40 9.09 37.34
CA ALA A 276 -3.51 9.19 38.50
C ALA A 276 -3.13 10.64 38.85
N ILE A 277 -3.10 11.54 37.86
CA ILE A 277 -2.89 12.98 38.05
C ILE A 277 -4.15 13.61 38.67
N GLU A 278 -5.33 13.27 38.14
CA GLU A 278 -6.61 13.78 38.63
C GLU A 278 -6.83 13.39 40.09
N GLU A 279 -6.56 12.12 40.45
CA GLU A 279 -6.69 11.63 41.81
C GLU A 279 -5.75 12.34 42.80
N LYS A 280 -4.57 12.76 42.34
CA LYS A 280 -3.63 13.53 43.16
C LYS A 280 -4.07 14.98 43.36
N GLY A 281 -4.95 15.51 42.50
CA GLY A 281 -5.47 16.87 42.59
C GLY A 281 -4.45 17.98 42.34
N ILE A 282 -3.33 17.69 41.66
CA ILE A 282 -2.27 18.68 41.36
C ILE A 282 -2.27 19.08 39.88
N LYS A 283 -1.52 20.13 39.54
CA LYS A 283 -1.26 20.48 38.14
C LYS A 283 -0.56 19.31 37.43
N GLY A 284 -1.24 18.73 36.45
CA GLY A 284 -0.74 17.58 35.71
C GLY A 284 0.50 17.90 34.89
N PHE A 285 1.43 16.97 34.88
CA PHE A 285 2.59 17.00 34.02
C PHE A 285 2.82 15.61 33.45
N LEU A 286 2.80 15.50 32.12
CA LEU A 286 3.07 14.28 31.39
C LEU A 286 4.24 14.53 30.44
N LYS A 287 5.29 13.72 30.55
CA LYS A 287 6.46 13.78 29.70
C LYS A 287 6.57 12.52 28.86
N ILE A 288 6.59 12.70 27.55
CA ILE A 288 6.85 11.63 26.58
C ILE A 288 8.21 11.88 25.95
N SER A 289 9.10 10.91 26.02
CA SER A 289 10.42 10.98 25.40
C SER A 289 10.71 9.74 24.59
N LEU A 290 11.23 9.93 23.38
CA LEU A 290 11.72 8.89 22.49
C LEU A 290 13.22 9.09 22.29
N ALA A 291 14.01 8.06 22.54
CA ALA A 291 15.45 8.09 22.39
C ALA A 291 15.97 6.77 21.82
N GLU A 292 17.07 6.84 21.08
CA GLU A 292 17.78 5.70 20.51
C GLU A 292 19.02 5.39 21.37
N ARG A 293 19.23 4.12 21.74
CA ARG A 293 20.38 3.69 22.54
C ARG A 293 20.74 2.23 22.23
N ASN A 294 21.99 1.96 21.84
CA ASN A 294 22.53 0.61 21.65
C ASN A 294 21.64 -0.31 20.78
N ASP A 295 21.22 0.16 19.59
CA ASP A 295 20.29 -0.58 18.72
C ASP A 295 18.94 -0.91 19.39
N GLU A 296 18.45 -0.01 20.25
CA GLU A 296 17.08 -0.06 20.76
C GLU A 296 16.44 1.33 20.70
N ILE A 297 15.15 1.36 20.37
CA ILE A 297 14.30 2.55 20.52
C ILE A 297 13.62 2.47 21.88
N ILE A 298 13.84 3.47 22.72
CA ILE A 298 13.27 3.55 24.06
C ILE A 298 12.22 4.65 24.09
N LEU A 299 10.96 4.25 24.29
CA LEU A 299 9.85 5.14 24.58
C LEU A 299 9.67 5.23 26.10
N SER A 300 9.72 6.44 26.64
CA SER A 300 9.43 6.70 28.05
C SER A 300 8.27 7.67 28.21
N ILE A 301 7.32 7.29 29.07
CA ILE A 301 6.13 8.08 29.42
C ILE A 301 6.15 8.26 30.94
N ARG A 302 6.22 9.50 31.42
CA ARG A 302 6.32 9.82 32.85
C ARG A 302 5.28 10.84 33.26
N ASP A 303 4.51 10.53 34.29
CA ASP A 303 3.56 11.43 34.93
C ASP A 303 4.03 11.88 36.31
N ASN A 304 3.30 12.84 36.89
CA ASN A 304 3.47 13.31 38.27
C ASN A 304 2.30 12.88 39.19
N GLY A 305 1.56 11.83 38.84
CA GLY A 305 0.38 11.34 39.55
C GLY A 305 0.66 10.69 40.90
N ILE A 306 -0.32 9.98 41.46
CA ILE A 306 -0.24 9.36 42.80
C ILE A 306 0.84 8.27 42.93
N GLY A 307 1.29 7.69 41.82
CA GLY A 307 2.21 6.56 41.81
C GLY A 307 1.52 5.20 41.96
N ILE A 308 2.32 4.15 42.13
CA ILE A 308 1.91 2.77 42.33
C ILE A 308 2.70 2.26 43.54
N SER A 309 2.02 1.60 44.49
CA SER A 309 2.67 1.06 45.69
C SER A 309 3.64 -0.07 45.35
N GLU A 310 4.70 -0.23 46.17
CA GLU A 310 5.73 -1.25 45.93
C GLU A 310 5.16 -2.68 45.96
N ASP A 311 4.15 -2.94 46.79
CA ASP A 311 3.48 -4.25 46.83
C ASP A 311 2.83 -4.60 45.49
N LEU A 312 2.20 -3.63 44.83
CA LEU A 312 1.56 -3.83 43.53
C LEU A 312 2.56 -3.96 42.37
N LEU A 313 3.80 -3.51 42.56
CA LEU A 313 4.89 -3.62 41.58
C LEU A 313 5.61 -4.97 41.64
N LYS A 314 5.34 -5.81 42.66
CA LYS A 314 5.89 -7.16 42.77
C LYS A 314 5.44 -7.99 41.57
N LYS A 315 6.39 -8.65 40.93
CA LYS A 315 6.17 -9.44 39.73
C LYS A 315 5.78 -10.87 40.11
N ASP A 316 4.84 -11.43 39.37
CA ASP A 316 4.51 -12.85 39.39
C ASP A 316 5.51 -13.70 38.58
N ASP A 317 5.30 -15.02 38.55
CA ASP A 317 6.15 -15.98 37.83
C ASP A 317 6.20 -15.75 36.31
N SER A 318 5.25 -14.97 35.75
CA SER A 318 5.22 -14.57 34.34
C SER A 318 5.91 -13.22 34.07
N GLY A 319 6.51 -12.63 35.10
CA GLY A 319 7.20 -11.34 35.05
C GLY A 319 6.27 -10.13 35.02
N ARG A 320 4.96 -10.31 35.29
CA ARG A 320 3.94 -9.24 35.29
C ARG A 320 3.72 -8.72 36.71
N PRO A 321 3.64 -7.39 36.93
CA PRO A 321 3.28 -6.85 38.24
C PRO A 321 1.88 -7.23 38.69
N GLU A 322 1.65 -7.29 40.00
CA GLU A 322 0.36 -7.70 40.59
C GLU A 322 -0.82 -6.78 40.22
N PHE A 323 -0.57 -5.51 39.89
CA PHE A 323 -1.64 -4.61 39.43
C PHE A 323 -2.19 -4.98 38.03
N VAL A 324 -1.51 -5.83 37.25
CA VAL A 324 -1.94 -6.17 35.89
C VAL A 324 -3.20 -7.03 35.94
N GLY A 325 -4.28 -6.57 35.31
CA GLY A 325 -5.59 -7.24 35.34
C GLY A 325 -6.41 -6.98 36.60
N LYS A 326 -5.93 -6.15 37.52
CA LYS A 326 -6.66 -5.71 38.72
C LYS A 326 -6.97 -4.21 38.64
N THR A 327 -8.14 -3.78 39.12
CA THR A 327 -8.48 -2.35 39.21
C THR A 327 -8.38 -1.88 40.65
N THR A 328 -7.68 -0.76 40.85
CA THR A 328 -7.59 -0.05 42.14
C THR A 328 -8.58 1.11 42.23
N LYS A 329 -9.40 1.34 41.20
CA LYS A 329 -10.30 2.49 41.11
C LYS A 329 -11.62 2.19 41.82
N HIS A 330 -11.89 2.90 42.93
CA HIS A 330 -13.13 2.76 43.71
C HIS A 330 -14.42 3.23 43.00
N ARG A 331 -14.30 3.95 41.86
CA ARG A 331 -15.43 4.38 41.05
C ARG A 331 -15.19 4.01 39.59
N LYS A 332 -16.01 3.07 39.09
CA LYS A 332 -16.16 2.52 37.71
C LYS A 332 -15.50 1.17 37.43
N ALA A 333 -16.33 0.25 36.95
CA ALA A 333 -16.02 -1.08 36.45
C ALA A 333 -15.13 -1.03 35.19
N GLY A 334 -13.81 -1.00 35.39
CA GLY A 334 -12.83 -1.35 34.37
C GLY A 334 -12.06 -2.58 34.84
N GLU A 335 -12.24 -3.72 34.18
CA GLU A 335 -11.75 -5.05 34.61
C GLU A 335 -10.22 -5.24 34.49
N GLY A 336 -9.40 -4.19 34.71
CA GLY A 336 -7.95 -4.28 34.53
C GLY A 336 -7.49 -4.53 33.08
N LEU A 337 -8.42 -4.63 32.12
CA LEU A 337 -8.20 -4.91 30.69
C LEU A 337 -7.18 -3.98 30.04
N GLY A 338 -7.13 -2.71 30.44
CA GLY A 338 -6.17 -1.75 29.90
C GLY A 338 -4.72 -2.13 30.18
N THR A 339 -4.43 -2.61 31.39
CA THR A 339 -3.09 -3.10 31.77
C THR A 339 -2.75 -4.43 31.12
N ILE A 340 -3.74 -5.33 30.98
CA ILE A 340 -3.58 -6.59 30.23
C ILE A 340 -3.19 -6.29 28.78
N GLN A 341 -3.88 -5.34 28.13
CA GLN A 341 -3.59 -4.93 26.76
C GLN A 341 -2.18 -4.33 26.60
N ILE A 342 -1.69 -3.57 27.58
CA ILE A 342 -0.33 -3.02 27.56
C ILE A 342 0.70 -4.15 27.56
N TYR A 343 0.56 -5.10 28.49
CA TYR A 343 1.50 -6.22 28.62
C TYR A 343 1.38 -7.25 27.50
N SER A 344 0.20 -7.46 26.93
CA SER A 344 0.02 -8.33 25.75
C SER A 344 0.63 -7.72 24.49
N THR A 345 0.66 -6.39 24.40
CA THR A 345 1.18 -5.67 23.22
C THR A 345 2.70 -5.60 23.22
N PHE A 346 3.33 -5.29 24.36
CA PHE A 346 4.77 -5.04 24.41
C PHE A 346 5.60 -6.20 24.97
N GLY A 347 4.99 -7.15 25.69
CA GLY A 347 5.73 -8.18 26.43
C GLY A 347 6.25 -7.67 27.79
N SER A 348 6.22 -8.52 28.82
CA SER A 348 6.62 -8.15 30.19
C SER A 348 8.12 -7.85 30.31
N GLU A 349 8.93 -8.45 29.46
CA GLU A 349 10.37 -8.28 29.36
C GLU A 349 10.78 -6.89 28.83
N ASN A 350 9.95 -6.29 27.97
CA ASN A 350 10.24 -5.01 27.31
C ASN A 350 9.72 -3.79 28.09
N ILE A 351 8.90 -4.04 29.12
CA ILE A 351 8.33 -3.01 29.99
C ILE A 351 9.17 -2.89 31.26
N SER A 352 9.55 -1.66 31.60
CA SER A 352 10.12 -1.30 32.89
C SER A 352 9.32 -0.15 33.49
N ILE A 353 8.92 -0.29 34.76
CA ILE A 353 8.14 0.69 35.49
C ILE A 353 8.94 1.18 36.69
N GLN A 354 8.97 2.49 36.87
CA GLN A 354 9.50 3.15 38.06
C GLN A 354 8.38 4.01 38.64
N SER A 355 7.97 3.74 39.87
CA SER A 355 6.87 4.48 40.49
C SER A 355 7.22 4.92 41.90
N SER A 356 6.68 6.06 42.32
CA SER A 356 6.80 6.59 43.67
C SER A 356 5.63 7.53 43.95
N SER A 357 5.52 8.06 45.17
CA SER A 357 4.55 9.12 45.50
C SER A 357 4.70 10.40 44.67
N LYS A 358 5.79 10.56 43.91
CA LYS A 358 6.01 11.67 42.99
C LYS A 358 5.46 11.44 41.58
N GLY A 359 5.04 10.22 41.24
CA GLY A 359 4.48 9.85 39.93
C GLY A 359 4.99 8.52 39.40
N THR A 360 4.53 8.14 38.20
CA THR A 360 4.89 6.89 37.54
C THR A 360 5.64 7.14 36.23
N GLY A 361 6.65 6.32 35.97
CA GLY A 361 7.45 6.33 34.75
C GLY A 361 7.46 4.96 34.09
N TRP A 362 6.86 4.88 32.90
CA TRP A 362 6.92 3.74 32.01
C TRP A 362 8.09 3.88 31.05
N LYS A 363 8.82 2.79 30.83
CA LYS A 363 9.83 2.65 29.78
C LYS A 363 9.52 1.40 28.98
N ILE A 364 9.32 1.56 27.68
CA ILE A 364 9.07 0.49 26.72
C ILE A 364 10.28 0.44 25.81
N ARG A 365 10.92 -0.74 25.74
CA ARG A 365 12.02 -1.00 24.82
C ARG A 365 11.47 -1.65 23.56
N PHE A 366 11.91 -1.13 22.42
CA PHE A 366 11.71 -1.73 21.12
C PHE A 366 13.09 -2.07 20.59
N HIS A 367 13.35 -3.33 20.25
CA HIS A 367 14.60 -3.69 19.60
C HIS A 367 14.68 -3.01 18.24
N HIS A 368 15.81 -2.35 17.96
CA HIS A 368 16.12 -1.93 16.59
C HIS A 368 16.31 -3.21 15.81
N SER A 369 15.54 -3.37 14.74
CA SER A 369 15.50 -4.67 14.10
C SER A 369 16.87 -5.03 13.47
N THR A 370 17.09 -6.33 13.33
CA THR A 370 17.87 -6.98 12.26
C THR A 370 17.22 -6.71 10.88
N VAL A 371 16.80 -5.45 10.68
CA VAL A 371 15.56 -5.02 10.00
C VAL A 371 15.51 -5.39 8.54
N ARG A 372 16.64 -5.25 7.85
CA ARG A 372 16.67 -5.24 6.39
C ARG A 372 16.36 -6.63 5.83
N ILE A 373 16.77 -7.67 6.55
CA ILE A 373 16.58 -9.07 6.19
C ILE A 373 15.12 -9.48 6.37
N ASP A 374 14.51 -9.16 7.51
CA ASP A 374 13.11 -9.52 7.78
C ASP A 374 12.12 -8.71 6.97
N GLN A 375 12.39 -7.44 6.69
CA GLN A 375 11.56 -6.65 5.77
C GLN A 375 11.59 -7.19 4.34
N ARG A 376 12.79 -7.52 3.86
CA ARG A 376 12.97 -8.06 2.51
C ARG A 376 12.31 -9.43 2.40
N TYR A 377 12.46 -10.26 3.44
CA TYR A 377 11.75 -11.54 3.55
C TYR A 377 10.23 -11.36 3.61
N MET A 378 9.69 -10.41 4.37
CA MET A 378 8.24 -10.15 4.46
C MET A 378 7.66 -9.59 3.15
N LYS A 379 8.38 -8.67 2.46
CA LYS A 379 8.03 -8.22 1.10
C LYS A 379 8.01 -9.40 0.14
N MET A 380 9.00 -10.29 0.24
CA MET A 380 9.10 -11.49 -0.58
C MET A 380 7.98 -12.49 -0.26
N HIS A 381 7.69 -12.73 1.01
CA HIS A 381 6.64 -13.63 1.48
C HIS A 381 5.27 -13.15 1.00
N ARG A 382 4.96 -11.85 1.12
CA ARG A 382 3.70 -11.30 0.63
C ARG A 382 3.55 -11.52 -0.88
N ARG A 383 4.59 -11.23 -1.66
CA ARG A 383 4.59 -11.47 -3.11
C ARG A 383 4.42 -12.96 -3.41
N PHE A 384 5.11 -13.84 -2.68
CA PHE A 384 4.97 -15.29 -2.81
C PHE A 384 3.54 -15.76 -2.53
N SER A 385 2.91 -15.32 -1.45
CA SER A 385 1.51 -15.64 -1.13
C SER A 385 0.53 -15.06 -2.16
N GLU A 386 0.73 -13.81 -2.62
CA GLU A 386 -0.06 -13.24 -3.72
C GLU A 386 0.00 -14.10 -4.97
N PHE A 387 1.16 -14.72 -5.24
CA PHE A 387 1.28 -15.63 -6.35
C PHE A 387 0.55 -16.95 -6.07
N GLN A 388 0.67 -17.54 -4.87
CA GLN A 388 -0.07 -18.74 -4.47
C GLN A 388 -1.57 -18.62 -4.66
N ASP A 389 -2.16 -17.49 -4.29
CA ASP A 389 -3.60 -17.25 -4.41
C ASP A 389 -4.05 -17.01 -5.87
N LEU A 390 -3.13 -16.59 -6.75
CA LEU A 390 -3.36 -16.40 -8.19
C LEU A 390 -2.95 -17.62 -9.04
N TRP A 391 -2.46 -18.69 -8.40
CA TRP A 391 -1.90 -19.87 -9.06
C TRP A 391 -2.92 -20.98 -9.34
N GLU A 392 -4.16 -20.85 -8.85
CA GLU A 392 -5.22 -21.83 -9.16
C GLU A 392 -5.76 -21.65 -10.59
N GLU A 393 -5.34 -22.60 -11.43
CA GLU A 393 -5.95 -23.10 -12.68
C GLU A 393 -6.32 -22.07 -13.77
N PHE A 394 -5.35 -21.75 -14.65
CA PHE A 394 -5.73 -21.48 -16.04
C PHE A 394 -6.26 -22.78 -16.62
N ASN A 395 -7.59 -22.87 -16.80
CA ASN A 395 -8.23 -24.08 -17.26
C ASN A 395 -7.80 -24.41 -18.71
N LEU A 396 -7.24 -25.60 -18.88
CA LEU A 396 -6.27 -25.98 -19.92
C LEU A 396 -6.90 -26.47 -21.25
N GLU A 397 -8.20 -26.29 -21.46
CA GLU A 397 -8.93 -26.96 -22.55
C GLU A 397 -9.43 -26.05 -23.67
N LYS A 398 -9.21 -24.72 -23.59
CA LYS A 398 -9.65 -23.77 -24.63
C LYS A 398 -8.48 -23.09 -25.35
N LYS A 399 -8.66 -22.87 -26.66
CA LYS A 399 -7.80 -22.00 -27.47
C LYS A 399 -7.86 -20.59 -26.87
N LEU A 400 -6.74 -20.16 -26.28
CA LEU A 400 -6.63 -18.86 -25.61
C LEU A 400 -6.80 -17.71 -26.62
N THR A 401 -7.54 -16.69 -26.24
CA THR A 401 -7.63 -15.42 -26.96
C THR A 401 -6.31 -14.64 -26.84
N ARG A 402 -6.07 -13.70 -27.76
CA ARG A 402 -4.89 -12.82 -27.74
C ARG A 402 -4.72 -12.11 -26.40
N ASN A 403 -5.81 -11.65 -25.78
CA ASN A 403 -5.78 -10.96 -24.49
C ASN A 403 -5.44 -11.89 -23.32
N GLU A 404 -5.90 -13.14 -23.36
CA GLU A 404 -5.55 -14.16 -22.37
C GLU A 404 -4.06 -14.53 -22.48
N ILE A 405 -3.52 -14.66 -23.70
CA ILE A 405 -2.09 -14.90 -23.93
C ILE A 405 -1.25 -13.72 -23.40
N ILE A 406 -1.66 -12.47 -23.67
CA ILE A 406 -0.98 -11.29 -23.09
C ILE A 406 -1.05 -11.35 -21.57
N THR A 407 -2.21 -11.59 -20.98
CA THR A 407 -2.35 -11.70 -19.52
C THR A 407 -1.44 -12.78 -18.94
N TYR A 408 -1.33 -13.92 -19.62
CA TYR A 408 -0.44 -15.02 -19.25
C TYR A 408 1.03 -14.60 -19.31
N ILE A 409 1.46 -13.92 -20.38
CA ILE A 409 2.82 -13.38 -20.52
C ILE A 409 3.15 -12.42 -19.37
N TRP A 410 2.21 -11.55 -18.99
CA TRP A 410 2.38 -10.60 -17.89
C TRP A 410 2.55 -11.31 -16.54
N GLN A 411 1.76 -12.35 -16.28
CA GLN A 411 1.90 -13.17 -15.07
C GLN A 411 3.22 -13.93 -15.03
N LEU A 412 3.60 -14.57 -16.14
CA LEU A 412 4.88 -15.27 -16.27
C LEU A 412 6.04 -14.30 -16.00
N ARG A 413 5.98 -13.09 -16.55
CA ARG A 413 6.98 -12.06 -16.30
C ARG A 413 7.04 -11.65 -14.83
N LYS A 414 5.88 -11.50 -14.17
CA LYS A 414 5.81 -11.16 -12.73
C LYS A 414 6.51 -12.23 -11.88
N MET A 415 6.40 -13.51 -12.26
CA MET A 415 7.13 -14.61 -11.61
C MET A 415 8.64 -14.53 -11.85
N GLU A 416 9.08 -14.23 -13.08
CA GLU A 416 10.50 -14.08 -13.40
C GLU A 416 11.14 -12.91 -12.63
N ILE A 417 10.46 -11.76 -12.54
CA ILE A 417 10.93 -10.61 -11.75
C ILE A 417 11.03 -10.98 -10.26
N PHE A 418 10.03 -11.69 -9.73
CA PHE A 418 10.09 -12.17 -8.35
C PHE A 418 11.25 -13.14 -8.13
N MET A 419 11.50 -14.05 -9.06
CA MET A 419 12.67 -14.94 -9.01
C MET A 419 13.97 -14.13 -9.01
N PHE A 420 14.07 -13.03 -9.76
CA PHE A 420 15.26 -12.17 -9.73
C PHE A 420 15.48 -11.59 -8.33
N ASP A 421 14.42 -11.02 -7.75
CA ASP A 421 14.48 -10.43 -6.41
C ASP A 421 14.79 -11.48 -5.33
N LEU A 422 14.29 -12.71 -5.52
CA LEU A 422 14.54 -13.86 -4.66
C LEU A 422 15.99 -14.34 -4.74
N ILE A 423 16.58 -14.43 -5.94
CA ILE A 423 18.01 -14.78 -6.10
C ILE A 423 18.89 -13.77 -5.35
N LEU A 424 18.54 -12.48 -5.42
CA LEU A 424 19.27 -11.45 -4.70
C LEU A 424 19.20 -11.63 -3.16
N MET A 425 18.30 -12.47 -2.60
CA MET A 425 18.30 -12.80 -1.17
C MET A 425 19.49 -13.67 -0.76
N PHE A 426 20.11 -14.36 -1.71
CA PHE A 426 21.23 -15.26 -1.47
C PHE A 426 22.59 -14.55 -1.54
N SER A 427 22.61 -13.24 -1.83
CA SER A 427 23.83 -12.46 -2.07
C SER A 427 24.78 -12.38 -0.88
N ASN A 428 24.27 -12.53 0.34
CA ASN A 428 25.08 -12.43 1.56
C ASN A 428 26.06 -13.61 1.70
N TYR A 429 25.79 -14.74 1.06
CA TYR A 429 26.59 -15.95 1.21
C TYR A 429 26.97 -16.63 -0.11
N ASN A 430 26.39 -16.21 -1.23
CA ASN A 430 26.55 -16.91 -2.50
C ASN A 430 26.74 -15.91 -3.65
N ASN A 431 27.40 -16.39 -4.70
CA ASN A 431 27.46 -15.66 -5.96
C ASN A 431 26.10 -15.76 -6.69
N ILE A 432 25.35 -14.66 -6.66
CA ILE A 432 24.04 -14.53 -7.30
C ILE A 432 24.06 -14.78 -8.81
N ARG A 433 25.18 -14.48 -9.48
CA ARG A 433 25.33 -14.70 -10.93
C ARG A 433 25.48 -16.17 -11.25
N SER A 434 26.20 -16.92 -10.41
CA SER A 434 26.29 -18.39 -10.52
C SER A 434 24.93 -19.05 -10.30
N ILE A 435 24.15 -18.58 -9.32
CA ILE A 435 22.78 -19.07 -9.09
C ILE A 435 21.91 -18.83 -10.32
N TYR A 436 21.93 -17.60 -10.85
CA TYR A 436 21.14 -17.25 -12.03
C TYR A 436 21.54 -18.05 -13.28
N ARG A 437 22.84 -18.24 -13.53
CA ARG A 437 23.36 -19.07 -14.65
C ARG A 437 22.90 -20.53 -14.54
N THR A 438 22.91 -21.12 -13.34
CA THR A 438 22.41 -22.49 -13.14
C THR A 438 20.91 -22.60 -13.43
N ILE A 439 20.12 -21.62 -13.01
CA ILE A 439 18.67 -21.59 -13.29
C ILE A 439 18.40 -21.39 -14.79
N LEU A 440 19.15 -20.52 -15.47
CA LEU A 440 19.06 -20.38 -16.93
C LEU A 440 19.40 -21.69 -17.64
N GLY A 441 20.50 -22.36 -17.26
CA GLY A 441 20.84 -23.68 -17.80
C GLY A 441 19.75 -24.72 -17.56
N PHE A 442 19.04 -24.64 -16.42
CA PHE A 442 17.86 -25.47 -16.18
C PHE A 442 16.69 -25.14 -17.10
N PHE A 443 16.45 -23.87 -17.45
CA PHE A 443 15.37 -23.50 -18.38
C PHE A 443 15.59 -24.09 -19.78
N GLU A 444 16.83 -24.14 -20.26
CA GLU A 444 17.16 -24.62 -21.60
C GLU A 444 17.24 -26.17 -21.71
N ASN A 445 17.58 -26.89 -20.63
CA ASN A 445 17.83 -28.35 -20.70
C ASN A 445 16.64 -29.21 -20.21
N PRO A 446 16.07 -30.13 -21.02
CA PRO A 446 15.08 -31.10 -20.56
C PRO A 446 15.67 -32.02 -19.46
N GLY A 447 14.94 -32.26 -18.36
CA GLY A 447 15.36 -33.25 -17.34
C GLY A 447 16.30 -32.77 -16.21
N GLY A 448 16.63 -31.49 -16.10
CA GLY A 448 17.57 -30.97 -15.09
C GLY A 448 17.04 -30.78 -13.64
N GLY A 449 15.81 -31.19 -13.33
CA GLY A 449 15.15 -30.84 -12.06
C GLY A 449 15.84 -31.37 -10.81
N LYS A 450 16.37 -32.60 -10.86
CA LYS A 450 17.10 -33.21 -9.73
C LYS A 450 18.41 -32.47 -9.45
N LYS A 451 19.19 -32.18 -10.49
CA LYS A 451 20.44 -31.40 -10.40
C LYS A 451 20.20 -29.99 -9.88
N LEU A 452 19.15 -29.31 -10.36
CA LEU A 452 18.77 -27.99 -9.87
C LEU A 452 18.41 -28.05 -8.37
N ARG A 453 17.66 -29.07 -7.94
CA ARG A 453 17.31 -29.26 -6.54
C ARG A 453 18.56 -29.42 -5.68
N GLU A 454 19.45 -30.35 -6.04
CA GLU A 454 20.70 -30.59 -5.32
C GLU A 454 21.55 -29.31 -5.21
N PHE A 455 21.63 -28.52 -6.28
CA PHE A 455 22.30 -27.23 -6.27
C PHE A 455 21.61 -26.21 -5.36
N ILE A 456 20.30 -26.00 -5.47
CA ILE A 456 19.60 -24.98 -4.68
C ILE A 456 19.65 -25.31 -3.19
N TYR A 457 19.50 -26.58 -2.78
CA TYR A 457 19.54 -26.95 -1.37
C TYR A 457 20.96 -26.98 -0.79
N SER A 458 22.02 -26.91 -1.62
CA SER A 458 23.39 -26.70 -1.13
C SER A 458 23.73 -25.22 -0.90
N LEU A 459 22.90 -24.29 -1.38
CA LEU A 459 23.10 -22.85 -1.17
C LEU A 459 22.86 -22.47 0.30
N LYS A 460 23.79 -21.68 0.85
CA LYS A 460 23.62 -21.11 2.19
C LYS A 460 22.61 -19.96 2.14
N SER A 461 21.60 -19.99 3.00
CA SER A 461 20.57 -18.94 3.07
C SER A 461 20.31 -18.53 4.51
N GLU A 462 19.75 -17.33 4.70
CA GLU A 462 19.34 -16.82 6.02
C GLU A 462 18.13 -17.58 6.57
N ARG A 463 17.31 -18.16 5.67
CA ARG A 463 16.13 -18.97 6.00
C ARG A 463 16.00 -20.11 5.00
N VAL A 464 15.91 -21.34 5.50
CA VAL A 464 15.83 -22.57 4.69
C VAL A 464 14.67 -22.54 3.68
N ILE A 465 13.54 -21.92 4.06
CA ILE A 465 12.36 -21.79 3.19
C ILE A 465 12.62 -21.04 1.88
N LEU A 466 13.64 -20.17 1.82
CA LEU A 466 14.01 -19.46 0.60
C LEU A 466 14.50 -20.41 -0.49
N ASN A 467 15.16 -21.51 -0.11
CA ASN A 467 15.61 -22.55 -1.03
C ASN A 467 14.40 -23.26 -1.65
N ASP A 468 13.38 -23.56 -0.85
CA ASP A 468 12.11 -24.14 -1.33
C ASP A 468 11.42 -23.21 -2.34
N TRP A 469 11.31 -21.91 -2.01
CA TRP A 469 10.70 -20.92 -2.90
C TRP A 469 11.44 -20.81 -4.22
N LEU A 470 12.78 -20.76 -4.19
CA LEU A 470 13.60 -20.61 -5.38
C LEU A 470 13.50 -21.84 -6.28
N PHE A 471 13.48 -23.04 -5.70
CA PHE A 471 13.29 -24.27 -6.46
C PHE A 471 11.91 -24.37 -7.11
N ASN A 472 10.85 -24.12 -6.33
CA ASN A 472 9.47 -24.22 -6.80
C ASN A 472 9.17 -23.18 -7.89
N ILE A 473 9.54 -21.91 -7.67
CA ILE A 473 9.30 -20.87 -8.68
C ILE A 473 10.06 -21.14 -9.98
N SER A 474 11.29 -21.66 -9.90
CA SER A 474 12.08 -22.03 -11.09
C SER A 474 11.39 -23.15 -11.88
N LYS A 475 10.88 -24.18 -11.19
CA LYS A 475 10.14 -25.27 -11.84
C LYS A 475 8.87 -24.76 -12.52
N ASP A 476 8.13 -23.88 -11.85
CA ASP A 476 6.86 -23.35 -12.36
C ASP A 476 7.06 -22.40 -13.54
N ILE A 477 8.06 -21.52 -13.48
CA ILE A 477 8.45 -20.66 -14.61
C ILE A 477 8.78 -21.52 -15.83
N LYS A 478 9.58 -22.58 -15.65
CA LYS A 478 9.92 -23.47 -16.77
C LYS A 478 8.69 -24.15 -17.36
N LYS A 479 7.82 -24.74 -16.52
CA LYS A 479 6.58 -25.38 -16.95
C LYS A 479 5.71 -24.42 -17.76
N ARG A 480 5.57 -23.17 -17.30
CA ARG A 480 4.77 -22.14 -17.97
C ARG A 480 5.40 -21.62 -19.26
N LYS A 481 6.72 -21.51 -19.33
CA LYS A 481 7.44 -21.18 -20.57
C LYS A 481 7.22 -22.26 -21.63
N THR A 482 7.41 -23.53 -21.26
CA THR A 482 7.17 -24.67 -22.17
C THR A 482 5.72 -24.66 -22.65
N TYR A 483 4.76 -24.50 -21.74
CA TYR A 483 3.35 -24.40 -22.11
C TYR A 483 3.04 -23.24 -23.06
N LEU A 484 3.60 -22.05 -22.81
CA LEU A 484 3.39 -20.89 -23.67
C LEU A 484 3.91 -21.16 -25.08
N LEU A 485 5.08 -21.79 -25.20
CA LEU A 485 5.66 -22.19 -26.49
C LEU A 485 4.83 -23.27 -27.18
N ASP A 486 4.34 -24.28 -26.45
CA ASP A 486 3.53 -25.36 -26.99
C ASP A 486 2.14 -24.89 -27.43
N THR A 487 1.57 -23.90 -26.73
CA THR A 487 0.21 -23.40 -26.97
C THR A 487 0.18 -22.28 -28.02
N VAL A 488 1.20 -21.44 -28.03
CA VAL A 488 1.31 -20.30 -28.94
C VAL A 488 2.29 -20.65 -30.04
N GLY A 489 1.77 -21.14 -31.17
CA GLY A 489 2.59 -21.59 -32.30
C GLY A 489 3.49 -20.52 -32.92
N ASP A 490 3.14 -19.23 -32.77
CA ASP A 490 4.00 -18.10 -33.16
C ASP A 490 4.13 -17.12 -31.99
N ILE A 491 5.17 -17.31 -31.19
CA ILE A 491 5.48 -16.48 -30.02
C ILE A 491 5.99 -15.08 -30.42
N ASP A 492 6.43 -14.91 -31.67
CA ASP A 492 7.05 -13.68 -32.15
C ASP A 492 6.00 -12.57 -32.31
N LEU A 493 4.74 -12.93 -32.57
CA LEU A 493 3.58 -12.03 -32.53
C LEU A 493 3.38 -11.32 -31.17
N TYR A 494 4.01 -11.83 -30.11
CA TYR A 494 3.90 -11.30 -28.75
C TYR A 494 5.21 -10.71 -28.21
N THR A 495 6.26 -10.58 -29.04
CA THR A 495 7.55 -9.95 -28.67
C THR A 495 7.39 -8.59 -28.01
N GLY A 496 6.51 -7.74 -28.54
CA GLY A 496 6.14 -6.46 -27.93
C GLY A 496 5.55 -6.57 -26.53
N ALA A 497 4.55 -7.44 -26.35
CA ALA A 497 3.94 -7.68 -25.04
C ALA A 497 4.97 -8.27 -24.05
N ARG A 498 5.85 -9.16 -24.52
CA ARG A 498 6.95 -9.74 -23.74
C ARG A 498 7.92 -8.67 -23.26
N LEU A 499 8.38 -7.77 -24.14
CA LEU A 499 9.28 -6.69 -23.76
C LEU A 499 8.60 -5.73 -22.79
N LYS A 500 7.37 -5.30 -23.10
CA LYS A 500 6.64 -4.36 -22.26
C LYS A 500 6.31 -4.89 -20.87
N SER A 501 6.09 -6.20 -20.75
CA SER A 501 5.82 -6.83 -19.45
C SER A 501 6.94 -6.62 -18.43
N TYR A 502 8.20 -6.40 -18.86
CA TYR A 502 9.31 -6.10 -17.95
C TYR A 502 9.21 -4.71 -17.30
N GLY A 503 8.38 -3.80 -17.84
CA GLY A 503 8.06 -2.52 -17.20
C GLY A 503 7.36 -2.65 -15.85
N GLN A 504 6.90 -3.86 -15.48
CA GLN A 504 6.43 -4.19 -14.13
C GLN A 504 7.54 -4.09 -13.06
N ALA A 505 8.81 -4.14 -13.47
CA ALA A 505 9.97 -4.11 -12.58
C ALA A 505 10.44 -2.65 -12.32
N PHE A 506 9.59 -1.83 -11.70
CA PHE A 506 9.86 -0.40 -11.51
C PHE A 506 11.14 -0.09 -10.71
N GLU A 507 11.53 -0.99 -9.79
CA GLU A 507 12.72 -0.87 -8.94
C GLU A 507 13.99 -1.48 -9.58
N ASN A 508 13.85 -2.12 -10.75
CA ASN A 508 14.91 -2.90 -11.38
C ASN A 508 15.40 -2.18 -12.64
N VAL A 509 16.69 -2.35 -12.92
CA VAL A 509 17.28 -1.98 -14.20
C VAL A 509 17.30 -3.22 -15.06
N ILE A 510 16.56 -3.22 -16.16
CA ILE A 510 16.45 -4.37 -17.04
C ILE A 510 17.46 -4.22 -18.16
N ILE A 511 18.39 -5.16 -18.25
CA ILE A 511 19.30 -5.31 -19.39
C ILE A 511 18.79 -6.41 -20.31
N PHE A 512 19.02 -6.25 -21.61
CA PHE A 512 18.62 -7.21 -22.62
C PHE A 512 19.63 -7.32 -23.76
N THR A 513 19.62 -8.46 -24.43
CA THR A 513 20.25 -8.63 -25.74
C THR A 513 19.16 -8.96 -26.74
N MET A 514 19.15 -8.28 -27.87
CA MET A 514 18.11 -8.39 -28.90
C MET A 514 18.74 -8.62 -30.27
N ASP A 515 18.09 -9.47 -31.06
CA ASP A 515 18.31 -9.58 -32.49
C ASP A 515 17.51 -8.48 -33.21
N PRO A 516 18.18 -7.50 -33.86
CA PRO A 516 17.50 -6.39 -34.53
C PRO A 516 16.61 -6.83 -35.70
N GLU A 517 16.86 -7.99 -36.30
CA GLU A 517 16.10 -8.50 -37.44
C GLU A 517 14.77 -9.11 -37.00
N THR A 518 14.80 -9.99 -36.00
CA THR A 518 13.63 -10.75 -35.56
C THR A 518 12.90 -10.07 -34.40
N GLY A 519 13.57 -9.20 -33.64
CA GLY A 519 13.07 -8.66 -32.37
C GLY A 519 13.11 -9.68 -31.23
N ASN A 520 13.65 -10.87 -31.46
CA ASN A 520 13.84 -11.86 -30.41
C ASN A 520 14.90 -11.38 -29.41
N PHE A 521 14.60 -11.55 -28.13
CA PHE A 521 15.46 -11.03 -27.07
C PHE A 521 15.49 -11.93 -25.84
N ARG A 522 16.51 -11.71 -25.03
CA ARG A 522 16.65 -12.22 -23.66
C ARG A 522 16.94 -11.04 -22.74
N ALA A 523 16.29 -11.03 -21.57
CA ALA A 523 16.42 -9.91 -20.63
C ALA A 523 16.37 -10.37 -19.18
N SER A 524 17.07 -9.63 -18.32
CA SER A 524 17.16 -9.88 -16.88
C SER A 524 17.45 -8.60 -16.11
N ASP A 525 17.39 -8.69 -14.78
CA ASP A 525 17.91 -7.63 -13.91
C ASP A 525 19.43 -7.49 -14.09
N ARG A 526 19.90 -6.26 -14.27
CA ARG A 526 21.31 -5.89 -14.39
C ARG A 526 22.17 -6.53 -13.29
N LYS A 527 21.70 -6.57 -12.05
CA LYS A 527 22.43 -7.13 -10.90
C LYS A 527 22.77 -8.61 -11.06
N LEU A 528 21.96 -9.35 -11.83
CA LEU A 528 22.13 -10.79 -12.05
C LEU A 528 22.96 -11.13 -13.30
N ALA A 529 23.03 -10.20 -14.26
CA ALA A 529 23.49 -10.48 -15.62
C ALA A 529 24.46 -9.43 -16.19
N GLU A 530 25.06 -8.58 -15.35
CA GLU A 530 25.92 -7.45 -15.75
C GLU A 530 27.02 -7.78 -16.78
N HIS A 531 27.56 -9.01 -16.74
CA HIS A 531 28.56 -9.56 -17.68
C HIS A 531 28.09 -10.87 -18.33
N LEU A 532 26.78 -11.15 -18.32
CA LEU A 532 26.23 -12.33 -18.96
C LEU A 532 25.98 -12.00 -20.44
N ASP A 533 26.63 -12.75 -21.32
CA ASP A 533 26.36 -12.68 -22.75
C ASP A 533 25.12 -13.54 -23.06
N PHE A 534 24.05 -12.89 -23.49
CA PHE A 534 22.86 -13.60 -23.92
C PHE A 534 22.91 -14.09 -25.37
N ALA A 535 23.95 -13.73 -26.15
CA ALA A 535 24.09 -14.09 -27.56
C ALA A 535 23.99 -15.61 -27.78
N GLN A 536 24.61 -16.40 -26.89
CA GLN A 536 24.56 -17.87 -26.95
C GLN A 536 23.13 -18.44 -26.90
N TYR A 537 22.16 -17.73 -26.31
CA TYR A 537 20.76 -18.16 -26.23
C TYR A 537 19.91 -17.68 -27.40
N LEU A 538 20.45 -16.78 -28.23
CA LEU A 538 19.80 -16.28 -29.44
C LEU A 538 20.34 -16.98 -30.70
N GLY A 539 21.42 -17.75 -30.60
CA GLY A 539 21.96 -18.54 -31.71
C GLY A 539 22.66 -17.71 -32.79
N LYS A 540 22.96 -16.44 -32.51
CA LYS A 540 23.68 -15.50 -33.39
C LYS A 540 24.99 -15.02 -32.75
N PRO A 541 26.02 -14.67 -33.53
CA PRO A 541 27.25 -14.10 -32.99
C PRO A 541 26.98 -12.74 -32.35
N ARG A 542 27.75 -12.43 -31.30
CA ARG A 542 27.59 -11.22 -30.49
C ARG A 542 27.63 -9.92 -31.31
N ASN A 543 28.43 -9.87 -32.37
CA ASN A 543 28.62 -8.68 -33.22
C ASN A 543 27.44 -8.35 -34.13
N GLU A 544 26.48 -9.27 -34.28
CA GLU A 544 25.21 -9.06 -35.02
C GLU A 544 24.04 -8.71 -34.09
N LEU A 545 24.29 -8.69 -32.77
CA LEU A 545 23.27 -8.48 -31.75
C LEU A 545 23.49 -7.15 -31.05
N LEU A 546 22.42 -6.63 -30.47
CA LEU A 546 22.46 -5.39 -29.70
C LEU A 546 22.24 -5.65 -28.23
N ARG A 547 22.90 -4.85 -27.41
CA ARG A 547 22.61 -4.73 -25.98
C ARG A 547 21.63 -3.58 -25.79
N GLY A 548 20.74 -3.71 -24.80
CA GLY A 548 19.94 -2.59 -24.35
C GLY A 548 19.64 -2.61 -22.87
N GLU A 549 19.18 -1.46 -22.37
CA GLU A 549 18.78 -1.25 -20.98
C GLU A 549 17.63 -0.28 -20.88
N PHE A 550 16.76 -0.50 -19.91
CA PHE A 550 15.79 0.48 -19.48
C PHE A 550 15.44 0.29 -18.00
N SER A 551 14.81 1.29 -17.41
CA SER A 551 14.25 1.24 -16.06
C SER A 551 12.89 1.92 -15.98
N GLY A 552 12.01 1.41 -15.12
CA GLY A 552 10.65 1.94 -14.95
C GLY A 552 9.70 1.59 -16.10
N ASP A 553 8.63 2.39 -16.24
CA ASP A 553 7.59 2.15 -17.24
C ASP A 553 8.10 2.41 -18.65
N ILE A 554 8.09 1.37 -19.48
CA ILE A 554 8.48 1.43 -20.88
C ILE A 554 7.54 2.31 -21.72
N ASN A 555 6.31 2.58 -21.26
CA ASN A 555 5.37 3.44 -21.97
C ASN A 555 5.52 4.93 -21.60
N ASN A 556 6.40 5.26 -20.65
CA ASN A 556 6.77 6.65 -20.39
C ASN A 556 7.78 7.12 -21.45
N ASP A 557 7.36 8.01 -22.34
CA ASP A 557 8.16 8.48 -23.48
C ASP A 557 9.41 9.26 -23.06
N GLU A 558 9.38 9.92 -21.90
CA GLU A 558 10.50 10.70 -21.35
C GLU A 558 11.63 9.81 -20.81
N LYS A 559 11.34 8.57 -20.43
CA LYS A 559 12.36 7.63 -19.97
C LYS A 559 13.00 6.90 -21.15
N PRO A 560 14.31 7.06 -21.40
CA PRO A 560 14.96 6.46 -22.55
C PRO A 560 15.08 4.94 -22.42
N ILE A 561 15.09 4.25 -23.57
CA ILE A 561 15.73 2.94 -23.69
C ILE A 561 17.12 3.20 -24.24
N ALA A 562 18.14 2.65 -23.60
CA ALA A 562 19.51 2.70 -24.11
C ALA A 562 19.75 1.49 -25.02
N LEU A 563 20.37 1.71 -26.18
CA LEU A 563 20.86 0.66 -27.08
C LEU A 563 22.37 0.81 -27.29
N GLY A 564 23.07 -0.31 -27.45
CA GLY A 564 24.50 -0.30 -27.72
C GLY A 564 25.01 -1.57 -28.35
N VAL A 565 26.30 -1.52 -28.67
CA VAL A 565 27.06 -2.60 -29.31
C VAL A 565 28.20 -3.04 -28.41
N TRP A 566 28.80 -4.16 -28.76
CA TRP A 566 29.79 -4.81 -27.90
C TRP A 566 31.22 -4.39 -28.22
N SER A 567 31.57 -4.26 -29.49
CA SER A 567 32.85 -3.74 -29.96
C SER A 567 32.65 -2.91 -31.21
N ILE A 568 33.61 -2.01 -31.43
CA ILE A 568 33.80 -1.26 -32.67
C ILE A 568 35.28 -1.35 -33.02
N ASP A 569 35.56 -1.92 -34.19
CA ASP A 569 36.93 -2.26 -34.59
C ASP A 569 37.47 -1.37 -35.73
N SER A 570 36.60 -0.64 -36.44
CA SER A 570 36.97 0.28 -37.53
C SER A 570 35.86 1.31 -37.82
N GLU A 571 36.14 2.32 -38.65
CA GLU A 571 35.14 3.29 -39.12
C GLU A 571 33.99 2.62 -39.91
N GLU A 572 34.31 1.59 -40.71
CA GLU A 572 33.30 0.83 -41.46
C GLU A 572 32.41 0.02 -40.50
N ASP A 573 33.01 -0.62 -39.48
CA ASP A 573 32.27 -1.36 -38.46
C ASP A 573 31.40 -0.43 -37.60
N LEU A 574 31.89 0.77 -37.26
CA LEU A 574 31.10 1.81 -36.56
C LEU A 574 29.82 2.15 -37.34
N LEU A 575 29.93 2.36 -38.65
CA LEU A 575 28.78 2.65 -39.49
C LEU A 575 27.80 1.46 -39.52
N GLU A 576 28.29 0.23 -39.66
CA GLU A 576 27.46 -0.98 -39.59
C GLU A 576 26.78 -1.15 -38.23
N LYS A 577 27.47 -0.85 -37.11
CA LYS A 577 26.89 -0.85 -35.76
C LYS A 577 25.76 0.17 -35.62
N LEU A 578 25.92 1.37 -36.17
CA LEU A 578 24.87 2.38 -36.18
C LEU A 578 23.67 1.96 -37.04
N LYS A 579 23.91 1.28 -38.18
CA LYS A 579 22.84 0.69 -39.00
C LYS A 579 22.08 -0.41 -38.24
N LEU A 580 22.77 -1.24 -37.46
CA LEU A 580 22.13 -2.23 -36.58
C LEU A 580 21.22 -1.55 -35.55
N ILE A 581 21.67 -0.47 -34.90
CA ILE A 581 20.84 0.31 -33.96
C ILE A 581 19.61 0.90 -34.66
N ARG A 582 19.76 1.42 -35.88
CA ARG A 582 18.62 1.89 -36.70
C ARG A 582 17.63 0.76 -37.00
N GLN A 583 18.11 -0.42 -37.39
CA GLN A 583 17.27 -1.58 -37.65
C GLN A 583 16.50 -2.00 -36.38
N ALA A 584 17.15 -2.02 -35.22
CA ALA A 584 16.46 -2.24 -33.95
C ALA A 584 15.43 -1.17 -33.64
N ALA A 585 15.69 0.11 -33.94
CA ALA A 585 14.71 1.16 -33.72
C ALA A 585 13.43 0.93 -34.54
N VAL A 586 13.56 0.54 -35.81
CA VAL A 586 12.43 0.12 -36.66
C VAL A 586 11.69 -1.06 -36.02
N LYS A 587 12.43 -2.12 -35.65
CA LYS A 587 11.83 -3.34 -35.08
C LYS A 587 11.11 -3.08 -33.75
N MET A 588 11.67 -2.26 -32.89
CA MET A 588 11.06 -1.92 -31.60
C MET A 588 9.78 -1.09 -31.77
N ILE A 589 9.69 -0.24 -32.80
CA ILE A 589 8.44 0.44 -33.16
C ILE A 589 7.37 -0.58 -33.60
N GLU A 590 7.73 -1.58 -34.41
CA GLU A 590 6.81 -2.68 -34.79
C GLU A 590 6.34 -3.50 -33.58
N MET A 591 7.24 -3.71 -32.61
CA MET A 591 6.92 -4.32 -31.31
C MET A 591 6.04 -3.41 -30.42
N GLY A 592 5.68 -2.22 -30.88
CA GLY A 592 4.74 -1.32 -30.22
C GLY A 592 5.39 -0.32 -29.26
N ILE A 593 6.70 -0.08 -29.34
CA ILE A 593 7.33 1.06 -28.68
C ILE A 593 6.86 2.36 -29.34
N HIS A 594 6.56 3.37 -28.53
CA HIS A 594 6.08 4.64 -29.05
C HIS A 594 7.15 5.34 -29.89
N ARG A 595 6.73 5.91 -31.02
CA ARG A 595 7.59 6.65 -31.95
C ARG A 595 8.37 7.79 -31.28
N LYS A 596 7.72 8.48 -30.33
CA LYS A 596 8.30 9.62 -29.59
C LYS A 596 9.18 9.21 -28.41
N LYS A 597 9.24 7.92 -28.06
CA LYS A 597 10.04 7.46 -26.93
C LYS A 597 11.51 7.81 -27.15
N ARG A 598 12.15 8.28 -26.08
CA ARG A 598 13.59 8.60 -26.09
C ARG A 598 14.43 7.33 -26.31
N LEU A 599 15.42 7.45 -27.18
CA LEU A 599 16.49 6.48 -27.43
C LEU A 599 17.79 7.12 -26.97
N ALA A 600 18.52 6.44 -26.09
CA ALA A 600 19.86 6.80 -25.66
C ALA A 600 20.87 5.76 -26.16
N PHE A 601 22.15 6.09 -26.11
CA PHE A 601 23.22 5.19 -26.50
C PHE A 601 24.02 4.72 -25.30
N TYR A 602 24.48 3.49 -25.39
CA TYR A 602 25.44 2.92 -24.46
C TYR A 602 26.85 3.14 -24.97
N GLN A 603 27.78 3.34 -24.03
CA GLN A 603 29.21 3.24 -24.33
C GLN A 603 29.55 1.81 -24.77
N THR A 604 30.39 1.70 -25.79
CA THR A 604 30.81 0.40 -26.32
C THR A 604 31.60 -0.37 -25.27
N THR A 605 31.36 -1.69 -25.20
CA THR A 605 31.95 -2.53 -24.13
C THR A 605 33.45 -2.76 -24.33
N TYR A 606 33.89 -2.88 -25.58
CA TYR A 606 35.30 -2.98 -25.98
C TYR A 606 35.58 -1.97 -27.09
N PRO A 607 35.97 -0.74 -26.73
CA PRO A 607 36.32 0.29 -27.71
C PRO A 607 37.73 0.01 -28.24
N ASN A 608 37.81 -0.68 -29.38
CA ASN A 608 39.08 -1.03 -30.03
C ASN A 608 39.49 0.00 -31.10
N TYR A 609 38.75 1.11 -31.21
CA TYR A 609 38.90 2.13 -32.25
C TYR A 609 38.77 3.54 -31.67
N ARG A 610 39.40 4.53 -32.34
CA ARG A 610 39.48 5.92 -31.88
C ARG A 610 38.17 6.70 -31.97
N ARG A 611 37.16 6.18 -32.67
CA ARG A 611 35.80 6.74 -32.68
C ARG A 611 34.82 5.71 -32.13
N ASP A 612 33.88 6.19 -31.34
CA ASP A 612 32.85 5.38 -30.68
C ASP A 612 31.48 6.05 -30.83
N ILE A 613 30.41 5.32 -30.50
CA ILE A 613 29.06 5.85 -30.39
C ILE A 613 29.01 6.84 -29.23
N ASP A 614 28.44 8.01 -29.50
CA ASP A 614 28.32 9.12 -28.56
C ASP A 614 27.21 8.85 -27.54
N SER A 615 27.61 8.36 -26.36
CA SER A 615 26.72 8.06 -25.24
C SER A 615 26.07 9.31 -24.61
N ASP A 616 26.59 10.51 -24.88
CA ASP A 616 26.02 11.78 -24.39
C ASP A 616 24.86 12.27 -25.28
N LYS A 617 24.71 11.70 -26.48
CA LYS A 617 23.60 12.00 -27.37
C LYS A 617 22.36 11.16 -27.06
N SER A 618 21.21 11.74 -27.35
CA SER A 618 19.94 11.04 -27.36
C SER A 618 19.08 11.52 -28.53
N THR A 619 18.13 10.68 -28.93
CA THR A 619 17.21 10.95 -30.03
C THR A 619 15.85 10.29 -29.70
N THR A 620 14.96 10.18 -30.67
CA THR A 620 13.74 9.38 -30.57
C THR A 620 13.86 8.12 -31.42
N PHE A 621 13.09 7.09 -31.07
CA PHE A 621 12.98 5.90 -31.91
C PHE A 621 12.55 6.25 -33.34
N HIS A 622 11.67 7.24 -33.52
CA HIS A 622 11.25 7.72 -34.84
C HIS A 622 12.39 8.34 -35.64
N GLU A 623 13.16 9.24 -35.04
CA GLU A 623 14.28 9.90 -35.73
C GLU A 623 15.36 8.90 -36.10
N MET A 624 15.75 8.00 -35.18
CA MET A 624 16.72 6.94 -35.47
C MET A 624 16.25 6.03 -36.61
N ALA A 625 14.99 5.58 -36.57
CA ALA A 625 14.42 4.69 -37.58
C ALA A 625 14.38 5.30 -39.00
N ASN A 626 14.31 6.64 -39.12
CA ASN A 626 14.26 7.34 -40.40
C ASN A 626 15.58 8.04 -40.77
N CYS A 627 16.63 7.86 -39.97
CA CYS A 627 17.94 8.47 -40.21
C CYS A 627 18.59 7.89 -41.47
N SER A 628 19.10 8.74 -42.36
CA SER A 628 19.88 8.29 -43.53
C SER A 628 21.27 7.80 -43.13
N ASP A 629 21.93 7.05 -44.02
CA ASP A 629 23.28 6.50 -43.75
C ASP A 629 24.31 7.60 -43.46
N GLU A 630 24.23 8.73 -44.16
CA GLU A 630 25.13 9.88 -43.95
C GLU A 630 24.91 10.55 -42.59
N GLU A 631 23.66 10.59 -42.11
CA GLU A 631 23.32 11.21 -40.83
C GLU A 631 23.68 10.34 -39.63
N LEU A 632 23.85 9.03 -39.79
CA LEU A 632 24.16 8.12 -38.67
C LEU A 632 25.45 8.51 -37.95
N LEU A 633 26.47 8.96 -38.68
CA LEU A 633 27.77 9.37 -38.13
C LEU A 633 27.67 10.58 -37.19
N ARG A 634 26.56 11.32 -37.17
CA ARG A 634 26.32 12.38 -36.19
C ARG A 634 26.23 11.84 -34.76
N PHE A 635 25.94 10.55 -34.60
CA PHE A 635 25.88 9.84 -33.32
C PHE A 635 27.22 9.22 -32.93
N ALA A 636 28.32 9.53 -33.63
CA ALA A 636 29.67 9.11 -33.24
C ALA A 636 30.46 10.29 -32.63
N ARG A 637 31.41 9.98 -31.75
CA ARG A 637 32.39 10.90 -31.16
C ARG A 637 33.80 10.33 -31.27
N GLU A 638 34.80 11.21 -31.27
CA GLU A 638 36.19 10.78 -31.03
C GLU A 638 36.37 10.46 -29.54
N VAL A 639 37.11 9.39 -29.24
CA VAL A 639 37.52 9.03 -27.88
C VAL A 639 38.84 9.75 -27.62
N ASP A 640 38.92 10.54 -26.55
CA ASP A 640 40.12 11.33 -26.22
C ASP A 640 41.32 10.40 -25.93
N ASP A 641 42.55 10.82 -26.23
CA ASP A 641 43.74 9.95 -26.18
C ASP A 641 43.98 9.41 -24.74
N GLU A 642 43.70 10.20 -23.69
CA GLU A 642 43.75 9.75 -22.28
C GLU A 642 42.65 8.74 -21.92
N GLU A 643 41.44 8.91 -22.47
CA GLU A 643 40.30 8.01 -22.25
C GLU A 643 40.51 6.69 -23.00
N PHE A 644 41.08 6.75 -24.21
CA PHE A 644 41.42 5.60 -25.04
C PHE A 644 42.54 4.76 -24.41
N ASP A 645 43.63 5.39 -23.95
CA ASP A 645 44.72 4.68 -23.25
C ASP A 645 44.26 4.06 -21.92
N PHE A 646 43.32 4.68 -21.22
CA PHE A 646 42.69 4.10 -20.02
C PHE A 646 41.80 2.90 -20.35
N LEU A 647 40.97 3.00 -21.41
CA LEU A 647 40.08 1.92 -21.86
C LEU A 647 40.86 0.69 -22.37
N MET A 648 42.02 0.90 -22.99
CA MET A 648 42.91 -0.16 -23.48
C MET A 648 43.73 -0.86 -22.38
N GLN A 649 43.79 -0.32 -21.15
CA GLN A 649 44.54 -0.91 -20.02
C GLN A 649 43.69 -1.81 -19.11
N VAL A 650 42.37 -1.92 -19.33
CA VAL A 650 41.46 -2.76 -18.54
C VAL A 650 41.37 -4.16 -19.16
N ASP A 651 42.40 -4.98 -18.94
CA ASP A 651 42.41 -6.44 -19.18
C ASP A 651 42.14 -7.24 -17.89
#